data_AF-A0A849IL08-F1
#
_entry.id   AF-A0A849IL08-F1
#
_cell.length_a   1.000
_cell.length_b   1.000
_cell.length_c   1.000
_cell.angle_alpha   90.00
_cell.angle_beta   90.00
_cell.angle_gamma   90.00
#
_symmetry.space_group_name_H-M   'P 1'
#
loop_
_entity.id
_entity.type
_entity.pdbx_description
1 polymer ?
#
loop_
_entity_poly.entity_id
_entity_poly.type
_entity_poly.pdbx_seq_one_letter_code
_entity_poly.pdbx_strand_id
1 'polypeptide(L)'
;MPAPSPTSQLAGEGGNRADWRLWGPYLSLRQWGSVREDYSADGDAWAYLPFEHARSRAYRWGEDGLLGICDDQQRVCLSLGLWNGQDEILKERFYGLSNAQGNHGEDVKEYWHYLDALPDGRYLRALYRYPMAAFPYQELRQRNSVPGPEIKLLDLGIFDHDRYWDVEVEYAKPEPTVVAGRITVTNRSGEAAQLHLLPQVWLRNTWSWNAPRSPQAQLHAEGAELRLQHPELVGYRLQVGGDFAWLVCDNETDNQLLFGAPGLSPYPKNAIGDAVVSGDPSRCNPERTGTKAAAHFIFELGPGESQVVRFIWSDRQGYAPGQVDGLCLDGRRAADDFYAAVGPDNGDADDLLIQRQAFAGLIWSQQYYQLEVARWLDGDPAGPPPPPERLTGRNAAWVGMEAADIIVMPDSWEYPWFASWDLAFHALALDPIDINLAKQQVLLLLQSRYLREDGQLPAYEWNFSDSNPPVHAMAVWQLYVRDRNRTGKPDRAFLERAFLSLLFNYGWWVNRRDTDAHDIFSGGFLGLDNISAVDRSHLPPGAQIWEVDATAWVGMFAVKMFRIAAELAIYEPQYEDMALRFFKHFAHIAAALNGRDGEPGLWDHQEGFYYDRLRLADGSSESLRVRSLVGLMPMAACEVVHAHTLARLPRLAAYLEAAERNKAFHYREAGDDPYACLSLVSPNRLHQLLDRLLSPGEFLSDFGLRSLSKAHLAEPFQSTLVPEMAPVRYEPGASDERIMGGNSNWRGPVWFPTGYLLLRSLRLLGLGFGDTFTHEFPYPGGKPMTLGQIADELTKSMLAIFRRDAAGRRPVFGALEKFQTDPEWRDRLLFHEYFHGDNGSGEGASHQTGWTALAAILVDELRVPWQPPETETGRWSENP
;
A
#
# COMPACT_ATOMS: atom_id res chain seq x y z
N MET A 1 -17.39 -13.77 23.27
CA MET A 1 -17.68 -12.42 22.74
C MET A 1 -16.32 -11.75 22.59
N PRO A 2 -15.91 -11.33 21.39
CA PRO A 2 -14.73 -10.49 21.28
C PRO A 2 -15.03 -9.15 21.97
N ALA A 3 -14.03 -8.59 22.66
CA ALA A 3 -14.13 -7.24 23.22
C ALA A 3 -14.41 -6.23 22.08
N PRO A 4 -15.16 -5.15 22.33
CA PRO A 4 -15.33 -4.09 21.34
C PRO A 4 -13.95 -3.57 20.89
N SER A 5 -13.80 -3.31 19.60
CA SER A 5 -12.54 -2.84 19.03
C SER A 5 -12.11 -1.50 19.70
N PRO A 6 -10.85 -1.37 20.15
CA PRO A 6 -10.33 -0.14 20.74
C PRO A 6 -10.23 1.05 19.77
N THR A 7 -10.51 0.88 18.47
CA THR A 7 -10.57 2.01 17.51
C THR A 7 -11.58 3.06 17.95
N SER A 8 -12.62 2.69 18.71
CA SER A 8 -13.55 3.64 19.34
C SER A 8 -12.92 4.51 20.45
N GLN A 9 -11.80 4.10 21.05
CA GLN A 9 -11.16 4.81 22.18
C GLN A 9 -10.01 5.75 21.77
N LEU A 10 -9.59 5.78 20.50
CA LEU A 10 -8.57 6.71 20.00
C LEU A 10 -9.15 8.03 19.45
N ALA A 11 -10.47 8.19 19.47
CA ALA A 11 -11.10 9.49 19.34
C ALA A 11 -10.96 10.26 20.66
N GLY A 12 -9.92 11.09 20.75
CA GLY A 12 -9.68 11.97 21.88
C GLY A 12 -10.92 12.79 22.27
N GLU A 13 -11.02 13.02 23.58
CA GLU A 13 -12.07 13.79 24.26
C GLU A 13 -12.44 15.08 23.53
N GLY A 14 -13.66 15.14 22.99
CA GLY A 14 -14.21 16.32 22.33
C GLY A 14 -15.55 16.02 21.66
N GLY A 15 -16.65 16.28 22.39
CA GLY A 15 -18.04 16.45 21.95
C GLY A 15 -18.53 15.73 20.68
N ASN A 16 -19.43 14.75 20.84
CA ASN A 16 -20.44 14.30 19.85
C ASN A 16 -20.00 14.39 18.36
N ARG A 17 -18.83 13.85 18.02
CA ARG A 17 -18.40 13.73 16.62
C ARG A 17 -19.15 12.55 16.00
N ALA A 18 -19.93 12.84 14.97
CA ALA A 18 -20.62 11.86 14.16
C ALA A 18 -19.60 10.86 13.55
N ASP A 19 -19.84 9.56 13.69
CA ASP A 19 -18.91 8.52 13.22
C ASP A 19 -19.04 8.27 11.71
N TRP A 20 -18.49 9.19 10.92
CA TRP A 20 -18.51 9.09 9.46
C TRP A 20 -17.82 7.84 8.94
N ARG A 21 -16.95 7.17 9.70
CA ARG A 21 -16.25 5.97 9.25
C ARG A 21 -17.03 4.68 9.47
N LEU A 22 -18.27 4.75 10.00
CA LEU A 22 -19.10 3.57 10.17
C LEU A 22 -19.28 2.79 8.86
N TRP A 23 -19.48 3.45 7.72
CA TRP A 23 -19.60 2.84 6.40
C TRP A 23 -18.52 3.38 5.46
N GLY A 24 -17.70 2.50 4.89
CA GLY A 24 -16.62 2.88 3.99
C GLY A 24 -16.20 1.76 3.04
N PRO A 25 -15.22 2.01 2.16
CA PRO A 25 -14.80 1.07 1.12
C PRO A 25 -13.95 -0.08 1.68
N TYR A 26 -14.28 -0.61 2.86
CA TYR A 26 -13.47 -1.57 3.62
C TYR A 26 -13.62 -3.02 3.13
N LEU A 27 -14.29 -3.22 1.99
CA LEU A 27 -14.49 -4.51 1.36
C LEU A 27 -13.34 -4.78 0.40
N SER A 28 -12.71 -5.94 0.52
CA SER A 28 -11.65 -6.33 -0.41
C SER A 28 -12.20 -6.60 -1.82
N LEU A 29 -11.37 -6.47 -2.85
CA LEU A 29 -11.70 -6.96 -4.19
C LEU A 29 -11.34 -8.45 -4.37
N ARG A 30 -10.57 -9.02 -3.44
CA ARG A 30 -10.22 -10.46 -3.37
C ARG A 30 -10.07 -10.93 -1.92
N GLN A 31 -10.84 -11.94 -1.53
CA GLN A 31 -10.66 -12.65 -0.26
C GLN A 31 -10.19 -14.10 -0.48
N TRP A 32 -10.52 -14.70 -1.62
CA TRP A 32 -10.02 -16.01 -2.02
C TRP A 32 -8.51 -16.01 -2.26
N GLY A 33 -7.88 -17.17 -2.04
CA GLY A 33 -6.42 -17.32 -2.13
C GLY A 33 -5.63 -16.52 -1.07
N SER A 34 -6.26 -16.03 -0.01
CA SER A 34 -5.57 -15.34 1.10
C SER A 34 -5.12 -16.34 2.17
N VAL A 35 -4.03 -16.03 2.85
CA VAL A 35 -3.45 -16.88 3.91
C VAL A 35 -4.41 -17.05 5.07
N ARG A 36 -5.14 -15.98 5.44
CA ARG A 36 -6.11 -16.05 6.53
C ARG A 36 -7.23 -17.07 6.23
N GLU A 37 -7.59 -17.29 4.97
CA GLU A 37 -8.55 -18.33 4.57
C GLU A 37 -7.93 -19.72 4.36
N ASP A 38 -6.61 -19.87 4.51
CA ASP A 38 -5.88 -21.12 4.27
C ASP A 38 -5.90 -22.05 5.50
N TYR A 39 -6.41 -23.27 5.31
CA TYR A 39 -6.39 -24.35 6.30
C TYR A 39 -5.83 -25.64 5.66
N SER A 40 -5.03 -25.51 4.61
CA SER A 40 -4.30 -26.62 3.98
C SER A 40 -3.13 -27.12 4.86
N ALA A 41 -2.61 -28.30 4.53
CA ALA A 41 -1.47 -28.89 5.26
C ALA A 41 -0.12 -28.35 4.78
N ASP A 42 -0.03 -27.97 3.49
CA ASP A 42 1.17 -27.48 2.81
C ASP A 42 1.27 -25.95 2.80
N GLY A 43 0.20 -25.25 3.18
CA GLY A 43 0.15 -23.79 3.18
C GLY A 43 -0.17 -23.18 1.81
N ASP A 44 -0.67 -23.97 0.85
CA ASP A 44 -1.08 -23.45 -0.46
C ASP A 44 -2.48 -22.81 -0.40
N ALA A 45 -2.51 -21.53 0.00
CA ALA A 45 -3.73 -20.74 0.12
C ALA A 45 -4.51 -20.65 -1.21
N TRP A 46 -3.80 -20.55 -2.33
CA TRP A 46 -4.38 -20.42 -3.68
C TRP A 46 -5.12 -21.69 -4.09
N ALA A 47 -4.55 -22.86 -3.83
CA ALA A 47 -5.18 -24.15 -4.10
C ALA A 47 -6.28 -24.49 -3.09
N TYR A 48 -6.16 -24.03 -1.83
CA TYR A 48 -7.12 -24.33 -0.77
C TYR A 48 -8.48 -23.62 -0.96
N LEU A 49 -8.45 -22.34 -1.31
CA LEU A 49 -9.64 -21.55 -1.59
C LEU A 49 -9.48 -20.80 -2.93
N PRO A 50 -9.60 -21.52 -4.07
CA PRO A 50 -9.43 -20.92 -5.38
C PRO A 50 -10.66 -20.10 -5.80
N PHE A 51 -10.51 -19.33 -6.88
CA PHE A 51 -11.58 -18.49 -7.43
C PHE A 51 -12.89 -19.24 -7.68
N GLU A 52 -12.82 -20.49 -8.15
CA GLU A 52 -13.99 -21.34 -8.43
C GLU A 52 -14.83 -21.63 -7.19
N HIS A 53 -14.18 -21.71 -6.03
CA HIS A 53 -14.85 -21.95 -4.76
C HIS A 53 -15.45 -20.67 -4.19
N ALA A 54 -14.87 -19.50 -4.48
CA ALA A 54 -15.25 -18.20 -3.91
C ALA A 54 -16.75 -17.87 -4.00
N ARG A 55 -17.42 -18.27 -5.09
CA ARG A 55 -18.87 -18.04 -5.27
C ARG A 55 -19.77 -18.93 -4.41
N SER A 56 -19.25 -20.08 -3.98
CA SER A 56 -20.00 -21.14 -3.31
C SER A 56 -19.50 -21.41 -1.89
N ARG A 57 -18.43 -20.74 -1.45
CA ARG A 57 -17.83 -20.92 -0.12
C ARG A 57 -17.94 -19.63 0.69
N ALA A 58 -18.41 -19.73 1.92
CA ALA A 58 -18.38 -18.63 2.87
C ALA A 58 -16.94 -18.42 3.38
N TYR A 59 -16.56 -17.16 3.55
CA TYR A 59 -15.25 -16.77 4.09
C TYR A 59 -15.30 -16.67 5.62
N ARG A 60 -14.19 -16.97 6.28
CA ARG A 60 -14.11 -16.95 7.74
C ARG A 60 -13.66 -15.59 8.28
N TRP A 61 -12.71 -14.95 7.63
CA TRP A 61 -11.95 -13.83 8.19
C TRP A 61 -12.26 -12.49 7.51
N GLY A 62 -12.82 -12.51 6.30
CA GLY A 62 -13.26 -11.31 5.61
C GLY A 62 -14.36 -11.58 4.59
N GLU A 63 -14.59 -10.64 3.67
CA GLU A 63 -15.48 -10.76 2.50
C GLU A 63 -14.90 -9.96 1.32
N ASP A 64 -15.33 -10.30 0.10
CA ASP A 64 -14.98 -9.57 -1.13
C ASP A 64 -16.21 -9.15 -1.95
N GLY A 65 -16.05 -8.14 -2.79
CA GLY A 65 -17.09 -7.71 -3.73
C GLY A 65 -16.67 -6.55 -4.64
N LEU A 66 -17.34 -6.40 -5.79
CA LEU A 66 -17.07 -5.33 -6.75
C LEU A 66 -17.36 -3.94 -6.18
N LEU A 67 -16.34 -3.08 -6.09
CA LEU A 67 -16.47 -1.65 -5.73
C LEU A 67 -17.40 -1.41 -4.53
N GLY A 68 -17.36 -2.32 -3.55
CA GLY A 68 -18.33 -2.38 -2.46
C GLY A 68 -17.91 -1.58 -1.24
N ILE A 69 -18.84 -1.48 -0.29
CA ILE A 69 -18.63 -0.91 1.04
C ILE A 69 -19.10 -1.89 2.11
N CYS A 70 -18.63 -1.72 3.34
CA CYS A 70 -19.16 -2.44 4.49
C CYS A 70 -19.13 -1.56 5.73
N ASP A 71 -19.72 -2.04 6.82
CA ASP A 71 -19.52 -1.39 8.11
C ASP A 71 -18.07 -1.56 8.60
N ASP A 72 -17.68 -0.77 9.59
CA ASP A 72 -16.34 -0.73 10.18
C ASP A 72 -15.83 -2.06 10.78
N GLN A 73 -16.72 -3.05 10.92
CA GLN A 73 -16.42 -4.41 11.39
C GLN A 73 -16.75 -5.50 10.34
N GLN A 74 -17.09 -5.08 9.12
CA GLN A 74 -17.48 -5.93 7.99
C GLN A 74 -18.54 -6.97 8.39
N ARG A 75 -19.54 -6.57 9.16
CA ARG A 75 -20.70 -7.41 9.53
C ARG A 75 -21.74 -7.41 8.42
N VAL A 76 -21.91 -6.27 7.75
CA VAL A 76 -22.82 -6.08 6.61
C VAL A 76 -22.03 -5.52 5.45
N CYS A 77 -22.12 -6.19 4.30
CA CYS A 77 -21.44 -5.82 3.07
C CYS A 77 -22.46 -5.41 2.01
N LEU A 78 -22.12 -4.40 1.23
CA LEU A 78 -22.92 -3.89 0.11
C LEU A 78 -22.03 -3.82 -1.13
N SER A 79 -22.50 -4.37 -2.24
CA SER A 79 -21.78 -4.38 -3.53
C SER A 79 -22.78 -4.61 -4.67
N LEU A 80 -22.32 -4.97 -5.86
CA LEU A 80 -23.12 -5.29 -7.02
C LEU A 80 -22.69 -6.60 -7.66
N GLY A 81 -23.64 -7.27 -8.31
CA GLY A 81 -23.42 -8.35 -9.26
C GLY A 81 -23.80 -7.90 -10.68
N LEU A 82 -23.11 -8.43 -11.68
CA LEU A 82 -23.36 -8.16 -13.09
C LEU A 82 -23.43 -9.47 -13.89
N TRP A 83 -24.31 -9.54 -14.88
CA TRP A 83 -24.32 -10.63 -15.85
C TRP A 83 -24.71 -10.11 -17.23
N ASN A 84 -23.85 -10.33 -18.22
CA ASN A 84 -24.02 -9.90 -19.61
C ASN A 84 -24.90 -10.87 -20.45
N GLY A 85 -25.48 -11.90 -19.83
CA GLY A 85 -26.26 -12.93 -20.51
C GLY A 85 -25.42 -14.05 -21.16
N GLN A 86 -24.09 -13.95 -21.11
CA GLN A 86 -23.15 -14.85 -21.79
C GLN A 86 -22.15 -15.50 -20.83
N ASP A 87 -21.79 -14.84 -19.73
CA ASP A 87 -20.83 -15.35 -18.76
C ASP A 87 -21.34 -16.64 -18.09
N GLU A 88 -20.44 -17.58 -17.82
CA GLU A 88 -20.76 -18.84 -17.13
C GLU A 88 -21.13 -18.64 -15.65
N ILE A 89 -20.81 -17.48 -15.09
CA ILE A 89 -21.00 -17.14 -13.68
C ILE A 89 -21.53 -15.70 -13.53
N LEU A 90 -22.24 -15.44 -12.44
CA LEU A 90 -22.54 -14.07 -12.03
C LEU A 90 -21.24 -13.35 -11.61
N LYS A 91 -20.99 -12.17 -12.17
CA LYS A 91 -19.81 -11.36 -11.86
C LYS A 91 -20.02 -10.61 -10.54
N GLU A 92 -19.50 -11.17 -9.45
CA GLU A 92 -19.57 -10.57 -8.11
C GLU A 92 -18.21 -10.16 -7.55
N ARG A 93 -17.13 -10.51 -8.26
CA ARG A 93 -15.74 -10.27 -7.85
C ARG A 93 -14.83 -10.27 -9.08
N PHE A 94 -13.72 -9.53 -8.99
CA PHE A 94 -12.74 -9.48 -10.08
C PHE A 94 -12.00 -10.80 -10.21
N TYR A 95 -11.74 -11.17 -11.46
CA TYR A 95 -10.98 -12.37 -11.80
C TYR A 95 -9.51 -12.04 -12.01
N GLY A 96 -8.64 -12.98 -11.65
CA GLY A 96 -7.22 -12.93 -11.95
C GLY A 96 -6.57 -14.30 -11.80
N LEU A 97 -5.27 -14.34 -12.02
CA LEU A 97 -4.44 -15.54 -11.99
C LEU A 97 -3.68 -15.62 -10.68
N SER A 98 -3.51 -16.83 -10.16
CA SER A 98 -2.55 -17.07 -9.08
C SER A 98 -1.12 -17.11 -9.61
N ASN A 99 -0.14 -17.06 -8.70
CA ASN A 99 1.28 -17.19 -8.99
C ASN A 99 1.65 -18.40 -9.87
N ALA A 100 0.96 -19.53 -9.69
CA ALA A 100 1.17 -20.75 -10.47
C ALA A 100 0.45 -20.76 -11.83
N GLN A 101 -0.53 -19.88 -12.02
CA GLN A 101 -1.34 -19.79 -13.23
C GLN A 101 -0.84 -18.74 -14.23
N GLY A 102 -0.20 -17.67 -13.74
CA GLY A 102 0.35 -16.59 -14.55
C GLY A 102 1.80 -16.82 -14.98
N ASN A 103 2.18 -16.24 -16.13
CA ASN A 103 3.54 -16.20 -16.67
C ASN A 103 4.35 -15.07 -16.02
N HIS A 104 3.66 -14.09 -15.48
CA HIS A 104 4.13 -13.03 -14.58
C HIS A 104 3.28 -13.09 -13.30
N GLY A 105 3.36 -14.21 -12.59
CA GLY A 105 2.77 -14.41 -11.25
C GLY A 105 1.31 -14.01 -11.05
N GLU A 106 1.01 -13.40 -9.90
CA GLU A 106 -0.33 -12.94 -9.51
C GLU A 106 -0.76 -11.75 -10.36
N ASP A 107 -1.93 -11.81 -11.00
CA ASP A 107 -2.34 -10.70 -11.87
C ASP A 107 -3.85 -10.68 -12.09
N VAL A 108 -4.43 -9.50 -11.86
CA VAL A 108 -5.84 -9.23 -12.09
C VAL A 108 -6.11 -8.96 -13.57
N LYS A 109 -7.16 -9.57 -14.12
CA LYS A 109 -7.48 -9.50 -15.55
C LYS A 109 -8.59 -8.52 -15.87
N GLU A 110 -8.90 -7.58 -14.99
CA GLU A 110 -10.07 -6.69 -15.08
C GLU A 110 -9.67 -5.22 -15.13
N TYR A 111 -10.57 -4.36 -15.64
CA TYR A 111 -10.32 -2.92 -15.72
C TYR A 111 -11.30 -2.12 -14.86
N TRP A 112 -10.79 -1.53 -13.77
CA TRP A 112 -11.52 -0.59 -12.93
C TRP A 112 -10.64 0.61 -12.55
N HIS A 113 -11.26 1.70 -12.11
CA HIS A 113 -10.57 2.93 -11.73
C HIS A 113 -11.26 3.60 -10.55
N TYR A 114 -10.44 4.08 -9.61
CA TYR A 114 -10.89 4.94 -8.51
C TYR A 114 -10.90 6.38 -8.99
N LEU A 115 -12.09 6.98 -9.04
CA LEU A 115 -12.27 8.29 -9.66
C LEU A 115 -12.25 9.42 -8.63
N ASP A 116 -12.82 9.16 -7.46
CA ASP A 116 -13.01 10.17 -6.43
C ASP A 116 -13.25 9.55 -5.05
N ALA A 117 -12.79 10.22 -4.00
CA ALA A 117 -13.15 9.85 -2.63
C ALA A 117 -12.91 11.01 -1.64
N LEU A 118 -13.77 11.15 -0.63
CA LEU A 118 -13.47 11.99 0.54
C LEU A 118 -12.77 11.14 1.62
N PRO A 119 -11.84 11.69 2.42
CA PRO A 119 -11.05 10.91 3.39
C PRO A 119 -11.88 10.22 4.49
N ASP A 120 -13.05 10.76 4.80
CA ASP A 120 -14.03 10.20 5.75
C ASP A 120 -15.08 9.29 5.06
N GLY A 121 -14.89 9.01 3.77
CA GLY A 121 -15.77 8.20 2.95
C GLY A 121 -17.13 8.83 2.67
N ARG A 122 -17.36 10.13 2.97
CA ARG A 122 -18.65 10.80 2.71
C ARG A 122 -19.07 10.80 1.25
N TYR A 123 -18.10 10.76 0.35
CA TYR A 123 -18.34 10.59 -1.07
C TYR A 123 -17.29 9.61 -1.61
N LEU A 124 -17.72 8.68 -2.44
CA LEU A 124 -16.89 7.67 -3.09
C LEU A 124 -17.39 7.50 -4.53
N ARG A 125 -16.47 7.42 -5.50
CA ARG A 125 -16.79 7.15 -6.90
C ARG A 125 -15.73 6.26 -7.55
N ALA A 126 -16.19 5.20 -8.20
CA ALA A 126 -15.35 4.29 -8.97
C ALA A 126 -16.06 3.83 -10.25
N LEU A 127 -15.27 3.35 -11.21
CA LEU A 127 -15.73 2.88 -12.51
C LEU A 127 -15.20 1.47 -12.76
N TYR A 128 -16.08 0.53 -13.10
CA TYR A 128 -15.72 -0.78 -13.64
C TYR A 128 -16.14 -0.88 -15.11
N ARG A 129 -15.29 -1.48 -15.95
CA ARG A 129 -15.60 -1.74 -17.36
C ARG A 129 -15.87 -3.22 -17.55
N TYR A 130 -17.14 -3.55 -17.73
CA TYR A 130 -17.60 -4.93 -17.83
C TYR A 130 -17.82 -5.33 -19.29
N PRO A 131 -17.15 -6.38 -19.80
CA PRO A 131 -17.33 -6.85 -21.17
C PRO A 131 -18.75 -7.31 -21.52
N MET A 132 -19.18 -7.07 -22.76
CA MET A 132 -20.44 -7.62 -23.28
C MET A 132 -20.32 -9.09 -23.72
N ALA A 133 -19.13 -9.50 -24.16
CA ALA A 133 -18.85 -10.89 -24.51
C ALA A 133 -18.61 -11.74 -23.26
N ALA A 134 -18.81 -13.06 -23.40
CA ALA A 134 -18.46 -14.02 -22.37
C ALA A 134 -17.00 -13.84 -21.92
N PHE A 135 -16.79 -13.78 -20.60
CA PHE A 135 -15.48 -13.56 -20.03
C PHE A 135 -14.55 -14.77 -20.29
N PRO A 136 -13.32 -14.57 -20.81
CA PRO A 136 -12.47 -15.62 -21.38
C PRO A 136 -11.61 -16.34 -20.33
N TYR A 137 -12.21 -16.85 -19.26
CA TYR A 137 -11.48 -17.42 -18.11
C TYR A 137 -10.44 -18.47 -18.50
N GLN A 138 -10.83 -19.44 -19.34
CA GLN A 138 -9.95 -20.54 -19.75
C GLN A 138 -8.81 -20.07 -20.67
N GLU A 139 -9.10 -19.17 -21.61
CA GLU A 139 -8.13 -18.67 -22.56
C GLU A 139 -7.05 -17.82 -21.87
N LEU A 140 -7.44 -16.97 -20.91
CA LEU A 140 -6.50 -16.21 -20.09
C LEU A 140 -5.55 -17.14 -19.33
N ARG A 141 -6.06 -18.22 -18.71
CA ARG A 141 -5.20 -19.21 -18.03
C ARG A 141 -4.26 -19.92 -18.99
N GLN A 142 -4.77 -20.36 -20.14
CA GLN A 142 -3.97 -21.14 -21.10
C GLN A 142 -2.85 -20.29 -21.68
N ARG A 143 -3.16 -19.07 -22.15
CA ARG A 143 -2.17 -18.20 -22.79
C ARG A 143 -1.15 -17.61 -21.82
N ASN A 144 -1.55 -17.37 -20.58
CA ASN A 144 -0.63 -16.92 -19.54
C ASN A 144 0.06 -18.08 -18.79
N SER A 145 -0.15 -19.35 -19.16
CA SER A 145 0.61 -20.46 -18.54
C SER A 145 1.97 -20.70 -19.19
N VAL A 146 2.27 -20.01 -20.30
CA VAL A 146 3.51 -20.15 -21.05
C VAL A 146 4.39 -18.89 -20.93
N PRO A 147 5.73 -19.03 -20.96
CA PRO A 147 6.63 -17.87 -20.96
C PRO A 147 6.37 -16.93 -22.14
N GLY A 148 6.42 -15.63 -21.88
CA GLY A 148 6.20 -14.58 -22.87
C GLY A 148 5.54 -13.35 -22.25
N PRO A 149 5.17 -12.35 -23.06
CA PRO A 149 4.39 -11.20 -22.61
C PRO A 149 3.09 -11.64 -21.95
N GLU A 150 2.65 -10.86 -20.96
CA GLU A 150 1.36 -11.06 -20.34
C GLU A 150 0.24 -10.78 -21.34
N ILE A 151 -0.77 -11.66 -21.40
CA ILE A 151 -1.97 -11.46 -22.22
C ILE A 151 -3.09 -10.90 -21.33
N LYS A 152 -3.59 -9.71 -21.68
CA LYS A 152 -4.71 -9.02 -21.02
C LYS A 152 -5.98 -9.07 -21.87
N LEU A 153 -7.11 -8.58 -21.34
CA LEU A 153 -8.39 -8.60 -22.05
C LEU A 153 -8.39 -7.76 -23.35
N LEU A 154 -7.64 -6.65 -23.39
CA LEU A 154 -7.49 -5.84 -24.60
C LEU A 154 -6.83 -6.63 -25.73
N ASP A 155 -5.85 -7.49 -25.43
CA ASP A 155 -5.15 -8.30 -26.44
C ASP A 155 -6.02 -9.40 -27.05
N LEU A 156 -7.11 -9.77 -26.35
CA LEU A 156 -8.09 -10.75 -26.83
C LEU A 156 -9.21 -10.13 -27.67
N GLY A 157 -9.18 -8.81 -27.91
CA GLY A 157 -10.19 -8.11 -28.72
C GLY A 157 -11.58 -8.03 -28.07
N ILE A 158 -11.68 -8.30 -26.77
CA ILE A 158 -12.96 -8.32 -26.04
C ILE A 158 -13.60 -6.94 -25.98
N PHE A 159 -12.78 -5.90 -25.94
CA PHE A 159 -13.19 -4.50 -25.93
C PHE A 159 -13.23 -3.88 -27.33
N ASP A 160 -12.98 -4.65 -28.40
CA ASP A 160 -13.04 -4.14 -29.77
C ASP A 160 -14.43 -3.59 -30.09
N HIS A 161 -14.46 -2.49 -30.83
CA HIS A 161 -15.69 -1.77 -31.19
C HIS A 161 -16.50 -1.30 -29.96
N ASP A 162 -15.81 -1.05 -28.85
CA ASP A 162 -16.39 -0.55 -27.61
C ASP A 162 -17.46 -1.46 -27.00
N ARG A 163 -17.33 -2.78 -27.19
CA ARG A 163 -18.26 -3.81 -26.66
C ARG A 163 -18.12 -4.04 -25.16
N TYR A 164 -18.39 -3.01 -24.37
CA TYR A 164 -18.39 -3.05 -22.92
C TYR A 164 -19.41 -2.09 -22.32
N TRP A 165 -19.73 -2.36 -21.05
CA TRP A 165 -20.51 -1.50 -20.18
C TRP A 165 -19.57 -0.68 -19.30
N ASP A 166 -19.76 0.64 -19.26
CA ASP A 166 -19.24 1.42 -18.16
C ASP A 166 -20.22 1.30 -16.98
N VAL A 167 -19.73 0.81 -15.84
CA VAL A 167 -20.49 0.66 -14.60
C VAL A 167 -19.87 1.60 -13.55
N GLU A 168 -20.43 2.80 -13.44
CA GLU A 168 -20.04 3.79 -12.45
C GLU A 168 -20.82 3.59 -11.15
N VAL A 169 -20.11 3.48 -10.04
CA VAL A 169 -20.67 3.32 -8.68
C VAL A 169 -20.32 4.55 -7.86
N GLU A 170 -21.34 5.12 -7.23
CA GLU A 170 -21.19 6.23 -6.29
C GLU A 170 -21.87 5.92 -4.96
N TYR A 171 -21.21 6.35 -3.89
CA TYR A 171 -21.78 6.39 -2.55
C TYR A 171 -21.69 7.81 -2.00
N ALA A 172 -22.80 8.33 -1.48
CA ALA A 172 -22.85 9.63 -0.81
C ALA A 172 -23.51 9.47 0.56
N LYS A 173 -22.89 10.05 1.60
CA LYS A 173 -23.38 10.02 2.98
C LYS A 173 -23.78 11.43 3.42
N PRO A 174 -25.08 11.78 3.42
CA PRO A 174 -25.53 13.03 4.04
C PRO A 174 -25.44 13.01 5.57
N GLU A 175 -25.45 11.81 6.15
CA GLU A 175 -25.28 11.53 7.58
C GLU A 175 -24.49 10.24 7.77
N PRO A 176 -23.85 10.01 8.93
CA PRO A 176 -23.04 8.81 9.18
C PRO A 176 -23.75 7.48 8.94
N THR A 177 -25.04 7.39 9.25
CA THR A 177 -25.85 6.15 9.16
C THR A 177 -26.72 6.10 7.91
N VAL A 178 -26.50 6.99 6.94
CA VAL A 178 -27.24 7.06 5.68
C VAL A 178 -26.26 6.90 4.53
N VAL A 179 -26.42 5.85 3.74
CA VAL A 179 -25.68 5.67 2.48
C VAL A 179 -26.66 5.78 1.32
N ALA A 180 -26.45 6.79 0.47
CA ALA A 180 -27.10 6.90 -0.83
C ALA A 180 -26.19 6.30 -1.90
N GLY A 181 -26.66 5.23 -2.55
CA GLY A 181 -25.94 4.52 -3.59
C GLY A 181 -26.54 4.78 -4.96
N ARG A 182 -25.69 5.11 -5.94
CA ARG A 182 -26.07 5.35 -7.33
C ARG A 182 -25.18 4.51 -8.24
N ILE A 183 -25.81 3.64 -9.04
CA ILE A 183 -25.12 2.81 -10.03
C ILE A 183 -25.60 3.25 -11.41
N THR A 184 -24.69 3.76 -12.23
CA THR A 184 -24.96 4.13 -13.62
C THR A 184 -24.29 3.14 -14.54
N VAL A 185 -25.09 2.49 -15.39
CA VAL A 185 -24.60 1.63 -16.46
C VAL A 185 -24.76 2.39 -17.78
N THR A 186 -23.72 2.42 -18.60
CA THR A 186 -23.76 2.99 -19.95
C THR A 186 -23.29 1.97 -20.98
N ASN A 187 -24.07 1.77 -22.04
CA ASN A 187 -23.67 1.00 -23.20
C ASN A 187 -22.66 1.81 -24.03
N ARG A 188 -21.39 1.37 -24.10
CA ARG A 188 -20.38 2.07 -24.93
C ARG A 188 -20.33 1.57 -26.38
N SER A 189 -21.00 0.46 -26.66
CA SER A 189 -20.95 -0.20 -27.97
C SER A 189 -21.85 0.48 -29.01
N GLY A 190 -21.69 0.06 -30.26
CA GLY A 190 -22.56 0.43 -31.37
C GLY A 190 -23.85 -0.40 -31.49
N GLU A 191 -24.12 -1.33 -30.56
CA GLU A 191 -25.27 -2.23 -30.62
C GLU A 191 -26.12 -2.19 -29.33
N ALA A 192 -27.40 -2.56 -29.44
CA ALA A 192 -28.22 -2.76 -28.26
C ALA A 192 -27.84 -4.07 -27.59
N ALA A 193 -27.80 -4.08 -26.26
CA ALA A 193 -27.45 -5.27 -25.50
C ALA A 193 -28.22 -5.35 -24.18
N GLN A 194 -28.36 -6.57 -23.68
CA GLN A 194 -28.99 -6.86 -22.41
C GLN A 194 -27.94 -6.89 -21.29
N LEU A 195 -28.27 -6.33 -20.13
CA LEU A 195 -27.48 -6.46 -18.91
C LEU A 195 -28.37 -6.76 -17.72
N HIS A 196 -27.94 -7.70 -16.89
CA HIS A 196 -28.48 -7.91 -15.56
C HIS A 196 -27.63 -7.18 -14.53
N LEU A 197 -28.26 -6.33 -13.72
CA LEU A 197 -27.62 -5.59 -12.64
C LEU A 197 -28.25 -5.97 -11.30
N LEU A 198 -27.41 -6.28 -10.31
CA LEU A 198 -27.84 -6.79 -9.01
C LEU A 198 -27.16 -6.05 -7.86
N PRO A 199 -27.67 -4.91 -7.35
CA PRO A 199 -27.22 -4.39 -6.06
C PRO A 199 -27.49 -5.43 -4.96
N GLN A 200 -26.48 -5.75 -4.17
CA GLN A 200 -26.51 -6.82 -3.18
C GLN A 200 -26.21 -6.33 -1.77
N VAL A 201 -26.80 -7.01 -0.78
CA VAL A 201 -26.44 -6.91 0.64
C VAL A 201 -26.24 -8.32 1.18
N TRP A 202 -25.16 -8.55 1.92
CA TRP A 202 -24.96 -9.81 2.64
C TRP A 202 -24.32 -9.59 4.00
N LEU A 203 -24.55 -10.57 4.86
CA LEU A 203 -24.01 -10.62 6.21
C LEU A 203 -22.77 -11.52 6.19
N ARG A 204 -21.65 -11.02 6.71
CA ARG A 204 -20.45 -11.84 6.84
C ARG A 204 -20.75 -13.03 7.75
N ASN A 205 -20.38 -14.22 7.29
CA ASN A 205 -20.68 -15.43 8.04
C ASN A 205 -19.84 -15.46 9.32
N THR A 206 -20.50 -15.28 10.46
CA THR A 206 -19.86 -15.31 11.80
C THR A 206 -20.47 -16.38 12.70
N TRP A 207 -21.52 -17.06 12.23
CA TRP A 207 -22.33 -18.00 13.00
C TRP A 207 -21.93 -19.46 12.79
N SER A 208 -21.38 -19.81 11.63
CA SER A 208 -21.12 -21.22 11.25
C SER A 208 -19.90 -21.84 11.93
N TRP A 209 -19.05 -21.04 12.59
CA TRP A 209 -17.70 -21.44 13.00
C TRP A 209 -17.58 -21.96 14.45
N ASN A 210 -18.55 -21.65 15.32
CA ASN A 210 -18.49 -21.99 16.75
C ASN A 210 -19.41 -23.16 17.14
N ALA A 211 -19.08 -23.83 18.25
CA ALA A 211 -19.90 -24.87 18.87
C ALA A 211 -20.13 -24.53 20.37
N PRO A 212 -21.38 -24.23 20.81
CA PRO A 212 -22.58 -24.06 19.98
C PRO A 212 -22.46 -22.89 19.00
N ARG A 213 -23.21 -22.97 17.90
CA ARG A 213 -23.22 -21.91 16.87
C ARG A 213 -23.70 -20.59 17.45
N SER A 214 -23.16 -19.50 16.90
CA SER A 214 -23.55 -18.15 17.31
C SER A 214 -24.90 -17.76 16.68
N PRO A 215 -25.65 -16.81 17.27
CA PRO A 215 -26.88 -16.31 16.67
C PRO A 215 -26.64 -15.74 15.26
N GLN A 216 -27.55 -16.04 14.34
CA GLN A 216 -27.50 -15.57 12.96
C GLN A 216 -28.40 -14.32 12.82
N ALA A 217 -27.84 -13.23 12.32
CA ALA A 217 -28.60 -12.06 11.88
C ALA A 217 -29.34 -12.38 10.56
N GLN A 218 -30.43 -11.68 10.25
CA GLN A 218 -31.27 -12.00 9.09
C GLN A 218 -31.61 -10.77 8.25
N LEU A 219 -31.77 -11.00 6.95
CA LEU A 219 -32.33 -10.08 5.97
C LEU A 219 -33.72 -10.58 5.58
N HIS A 220 -34.70 -9.67 5.51
CA HIS A 220 -36.06 -9.99 5.09
C HIS A 220 -36.55 -8.98 4.04
N ALA A 221 -36.93 -9.48 2.86
CA ALA A 221 -37.37 -8.63 1.76
C ALA A 221 -38.90 -8.53 1.69
N GLU A 222 -39.42 -7.31 1.74
CA GLU A 222 -40.86 -7.00 1.69
C GLU A 222 -41.11 -5.79 0.78
N GLY A 223 -41.89 -5.96 -0.28
CA GLY A 223 -42.09 -4.92 -1.29
C GLY A 223 -40.77 -4.47 -1.92
N ALA A 224 -40.47 -3.16 -1.88
CA ALA A 224 -39.23 -2.57 -2.37
C ALA A 224 -38.13 -2.43 -1.29
N GLU A 225 -38.36 -2.97 -0.10
CA GLU A 225 -37.48 -2.82 1.06
C GLU A 225 -36.88 -4.16 1.48
N LEU A 226 -35.61 -4.13 1.90
CA LEU A 226 -34.92 -5.24 2.55
C LEU A 226 -34.52 -4.80 3.96
N ARG A 227 -35.07 -5.45 4.99
CA ARG A 227 -34.85 -5.10 6.39
C ARG A 227 -33.76 -5.95 7.02
N LEU A 228 -32.89 -5.32 7.80
CA LEU A 228 -31.89 -6.01 8.61
C LEU A 228 -32.42 -6.27 10.02
N GLN A 229 -32.34 -7.53 10.44
CA GLN A 229 -32.50 -7.97 11.81
C GLN A 229 -31.12 -8.32 12.37
N HIS A 230 -30.50 -7.36 13.06
CA HIS A 230 -29.18 -7.49 13.65
C HIS A 230 -29.20 -6.95 15.09
N PRO A 231 -28.50 -7.59 16.06
CA PRO A 231 -28.51 -7.16 17.46
C PRO A 231 -27.95 -5.75 17.69
N GLU A 232 -26.89 -5.38 16.97
CA GLU A 232 -26.23 -4.07 17.11
C GLU A 232 -26.68 -3.03 16.05
N LEU A 233 -26.70 -3.40 14.76
CA LEU A 233 -27.13 -2.55 13.66
C LEU A 233 -28.67 -2.53 13.50
N VAL A 234 -29.37 -2.06 14.53
CA VAL A 234 -30.84 -2.08 14.60
C VAL A 234 -31.46 -1.03 13.65
N GLY A 235 -32.53 -1.42 12.94
CA GLY A 235 -33.37 -0.50 12.18
C GLY A 235 -32.89 -0.20 10.75
N TYR A 236 -31.71 -0.70 10.38
CA TYR A 236 -31.19 -0.60 9.02
C TYR A 236 -32.08 -1.31 8.01
N ARG A 237 -32.25 -0.66 6.85
CA ARG A 237 -32.97 -1.21 5.71
C ARG A 237 -32.38 -0.67 4.40
N LEU A 238 -32.41 -1.50 3.37
CA LEU A 238 -32.14 -1.11 1.99
C LEU A 238 -33.47 -0.78 1.31
N GLN A 239 -33.57 0.40 0.72
CA GLN A 239 -34.67 0.79 -0.16
C GLN A 239 -34.11 0.97 -1.56
N VAL A 240 -34.71 0.33 -2.57
CA VAL A 240 -34.23 0.38 -3.96
C VAL A 240 -35.33 0.98 -4.85
N GLY A 241 -34.95 1.89 -5.75
CA GLY A 241 -35.86 2.48 -6.73
C GLY A 241 -35.82 1.76 -8.07
N GLY A 242 -36.98 1.59 -8.70
CA GLY A 242 -37.13 1.00 -10.03
C GLY A 242 -37.95 -0.29 -10.01
N ASP A 243 -37.96 -1.00 -11.15
CA ASP A 243 -38.63 -2.30 -11.32
C ASP A 243 -37.60 -3.43 -11.26
N PHE A 244 -37.75 -4.32 -10.29
CA PHE A 244 -36.80 -5.40 -10.00
C PHE A 244 -37.47 -6.55 -9.25
N ALA A 245 -36.78 -7.69 -9.21
CA ALA A 245 -37.17 -8.85 -8.40
C ALA A 245 -36.18 -9.07 -7.24
N TRP A 246 -36.69 -9.39 -6.04
CA TRP A 246 -35.82 -9.83 -4.94
C TRP A 246 -35.39 -11.28 -5.12
N LEU A 247 -34.09 -11.52 -5.04
CA LEU A 247 -33.48 -12.84 -4.90
C LEU A 247 -32.80 -12.91 -3.52
N VAL A 248 -33.07 -13.96 -2.75
CA VAL A 248 -32.56 -14.11 -1.37
C VAL A 248 -32.00 -15.52 -1.17
N CYS A 249 -30.84 -15.62 -0.54
CA CYS A 249 -30.19 -16.86 -0.15
C CYS A 249 -29.44 -16.67 1.18
N ASP A 250 -28.65 -17.66 1.58
CA ASP A 250 -27.77 -17.56 2.73
C ASP A 250 -26.30 -17.45 2.31
N ASN A 251 -25.52 -16.59 2.99
CA ASN A 251 -24.07 -16.56 2.88
C ASN A 251 -23.45 -17.77 3.61
N GLU A 252 -23.83 -18.96 3.15
CA GLU A 252 -23.42 -20.26 3.66
C GLU A 252 -22.71 -21.05 2.56
N THR A 253 -21.72 -21.84 2.96
CA THR A 253 -20.99 -22.71 2.04
C THR A 253 -21.92 -23.78 1.46
N ASP A 254 -21.89 -23.94 0.14
CA ASP A 254 -22.50 -25.05 -0.58
C ASP A 254 -21.65 -26.32 -0.41
N ASN A 255 -21.76 -26.95 0.75
CA ASN A 255 -21.02 -28.17 1.06
C ASN A 255 -21.36 -29.32 0.11
N GLN A 256 -22.57 -29.35 -0.44
CA GLN A 256 -23.01 -30.41 -1.33
C GLN A 256 -22.26 -30.31 -2.66
N LEU A 257 -22.13 -29.10 -3.21
CA LEU A 257 -21.36 -28.82 -4.42
C LEU A 257 -19.86 -29.03 -4.21
N LEU A 258 -19.30 -28.45 -3.15
CA LEU A 258 -17.84 -28.37 -2.97
C LEU A 258 -17.23 -29.64 -2.37
N PHE A 259 -17.95 -30.31 -1.46
CA PHE A 259 -17.40 -31.39 -0.64
C PHE A 259 -18.25 -32.65 -0.65
N GLY A 260 -19.37 -32.68 -1.38
CA GLY A 260 -20.30 -33.82 -1.37
C GLY A 260 -20.93 -34.10 0.01
N ALA A 261 -20.97 -33.08 0.88
CA ALA A 261 -21.43 -33.21 2.26
C ALA A 261 -22.71 -32.38 2.51
N PRO A 262 -23.53 -32.72 3.52
CA PRO A 262 -24.70 -31.92 3.86
C PRO A 262 -24.36 -30.45 4.16
N GLY A 263 -25.10 -29.53 3.54
CA GLY A 263 -25.02 -28.09 3.80
C GLY A 263 -25.85 -27.65 5.01
N LEU A 264 -25.64 -26.40 5.46
CA LEU A 264 -26.43 -25.79 6.54
C LEU A 264 -27.66 -25.04 6.02
N SER A 265 -27.62 -24.61 4.76
CA SER A 265 -28.72 -23.92 4.12
C SER A 265 -29.22 -24.72 2.91
N PRO A 266 -30.56 -24.78 2.69
CA PRO A 266 -31.13 -25.26 1.43
C PRO A 266 -30.91 -24.28 0.26
N TYR A 267 -30.53 -23.03 0.53
CA TYR A 267 -30.29 -21.97 -0.45
C TYR A 267 -28.91 -21.34 -0.20
N PRO A 268 -27.80 -22.02 -0.54
CA PRO A 268 -26.44 -21.56 -0.22
C PRO A 268 -26.03 -20.31 -1.02
N LYS A 269 -24.81 -19.80 -0.75
CA LYS A 269 -24.32 -18.50 -1.24
C LYS A 269 -24.44 -18.30 -2.75
N ASN A 270 -24.22 -19.35 -3.53
CA ASN A 270 -24.29 -19.36 -4.99
C ASN A 270 -25.71 -19.36 -5.56
N ALA A 271 -26.76 -19.55 -4.75
CA ALA A 271 -28.14 -19.68 -5.24
C ALA A 271 -28.61 -18.48 -6.08
N ILE A 272 -28.24 -17.24 -5.71
CA ILE A 272 -28.55 -16.04 -6.51
C ILE A 272 -27.84 -16.10 -7.87
N GLY A 273 -26.53 -16.42 -7.87
CA GLY A 273 -25.76 -16.53 -9.10
C GLY A 273 -26.32 -17.60 -10.03
N ASP A 274 -26.64 -18.77 -9.49
CA ASP A 274 -27.22 -19.86 -10.27
C ASP A 274 -28.61 -19.51 -10.80
N ALA A 275 -29.45 -18.84 -10.00
CA ALA A 275 -30.78 -18.39 -10.42
C ALA A 275 -30.72 -17.42 -11.61
N VAL A 276 -29.78 -16.47 -11.58
CA VAL A 276 -29.59 -15.51 -12.67
C VAL A 276 -29.10 -16.20 -13.94
N VAL A 277 -28.02 -16.99 -13.84
CA VAL A 277 -27.40 -17.63 -15.02
C VAL A 277 -28.33 -18.67 -15.65
N SER A 278 -29.08 -19.42 -14.85
CA SER A 278 -30.04 -20.42 -15.36
C SER A 278 -31.41 -19.85 -15.74
N GLY A 279 -31.72 -18.62 -15.34
CA GLY A 279 -33.06 -18.04 -15.47
C GLY A 279 -34.11 -18.68 -14.56
N ASP A 280 -33.70 -19.38 -13.49
CA ASP A 280 -34.59 -20.08 -12.57
C ASP A 280 -34.59 -19.45 -11.16
N PRO A 281 -35.55 -18.56 -10.85
CA PRO A 281 -35.64 -17.94 -9.52
C PRO A 281 -36.01 -18.92 -8.40
N SER A 282 -36.49 -20.14 -8.72
CA SER A 282 -36.84 -21.14 -7.70
C SER A 282 -35.64 -21.70 -6.94
N ARG A 283 -34.43 -21.43 -7.43
CA ARG A 283 -33.17 -21.74 -6.73
C ARG A 283 -32.92 -20.87 -5.51
N CYS A 284 -33.62 -19.73 -5.38
CA CYS A 284 -33.53 -18.83 -4.23
C CYS A 284 -34.63 -19.11 -3.20
N ASN A 285 -34.49 -18.58 -1.98
CA ASN A 285 -35.47 -18.79 -0.92
C ASN A 285 -36.81 -18.11 -1.25
N PRO A 286 -37.92 -18.87 -1.45
CA PRO A 286 -39.23 -18.29 -1.77
C PRO A 286 -39.83 -17.47 -0.60
N GLU A 287 -39.38 -17.71 0.63
CA GLU A 287 -39.80 -16.94 1.82
C GLU A 287 -39.10 -15.58 1.93
N ARG A 288 -38.18 -15.26 1.00
CA ARG A 288 -37.46 -13.98 0.92
C ARG A 288 -36.78 -13.57 2.22
N THR A 289 -36.26 -14.57 2.94
CA THR A 289 -35.53 -14.42 4.19
C THR A 289 -34.20 -15.16 4.09
N GLY A 290 -33.11 -14.58 4.60
CA GLY A 290 -31.80 -15.22 4.53
C GLY A 290 -30.70 -14.29 5.04
N THR A 291 -29.48 -14.50 4.57
CA THR A 291 -28.29 -13.70 4.95
C THR A 291 -27.56 -13.07 3.77
N LYS A 292 -28.06 -13.26 2.55
CA LYS A 292 -27.64 -12.56 1.34
C LYS A 292 -28.87 -12.27 0.47
N ALA A 293 -28.96 -11.06 -0.07
CA ALA A 293 -30.06 -10.67 -0.94
C ALA A 293 -29.60 -9.74 -2.05
N ALA A 294 -30.31 -9.75 -3.18
CA ALA A 294 -30.04 -8.93 -4.35
C ALA A 294 -31.33 -8.42 -4.99
N ALA A 295 -31.33 -7.15 -5.41
CA ALA A 295 -32.36 -6.57 -6.25
C ALA A 295 -32.01 -6.81 -7.72
N HIS A 296 -32.71 -7.71 -8.41
CA HIS A 296 -32.39 -8.12 -9.78
C HIS A 296 -33.09 -7.25 -10.82
N PHE A 297 -32.31 -6.43 -11.52
CA PHE A 297 -32.72 -5.63 -12.67
C PHE A 297 -32.29 -6.29 -13.97
N ILE A 298 -33.10 -6.11 -15.01
CA ILE A 298 -32.78 -6.50 -16.38
C ILE A 298 -32.99 -5.27 -17.26
N PHE A 299 -31.94 -4.84 -17.96
CA PHE A 299 -31.98 -3.70 -18.86
C PHE A 299 -31.66 -4.14 -20.28
N GLU A 300 -32.40 -3.56 -21.23
CA GLU A 300 -32.06 -3.58 -22.65
C GLU A 300 -31.67 -2.15 -23.02
N LEU A 301 -30.39 -1.90 -23.32
CA LEU A 301 -29.87 -0.56 -23.54
C LEU A 301 -29.33 -0.44 -24.97
N GLY A 302 -29.80 0.58 -25.70
CA GLY A 302 -29.29 0.95 -27.01
C GLY A 302 -27.89 1.57 -26.97
N PRO A 303 -27.28 1.83 -28.15
CA PRO A 303 -25.95 2.44 -28.24
C PRO A 303 -25.89 3.80 -27.51
N GLY A 304 -24.94 3.96 -26.59
CA GLY A 304 -24.77 5.17 -25.78
C GLY A 304 -25.86 5.40 -24.72
N GLU A 305 -26.85 4.52 -24.59
CA GLU A 305 -27.91 4.65 -23.59
C GLU A 305 -27.37 4.34 -22.20
N SER A 306 -27.89 5.07 -21.21
CA SER A 306 -27.54 4.87 -19.80
C SER A 306 -28.78 4.61 -18.95
N GLN A 307 -28.64 3.72 -17.97
CA GLN A 307 -29.64 3.45 -16.95
C GLN A 307 -29.03 3.65 -15.55
N VAL A 308 -29.85 4.16 -14.63
CA VAL A 308 -29.43 4.45 -13.25
C VAL A 308 -30.28 3.69 -12.26
N VAL A 309 -29.63 2.94 -11.36
CA VAL A 309 -30.25 2.33 -10.17
C VAL A 309 -29.85 3.13 -8.95
N ARG A 310 -30.83 3.38 -8.08
CA ARG A 310 -30.71 4.21 -6.88
C ARG A 310 -31.14 3.42 -5.66
N PHE A 311 -30.36 3.51 -4.60
CA PHE A 311 -30.73 2.90 -3.33
C PHE A 311 -30.32 3.73 -2.12
N ILE A 312 -31.02 3.52 -1.01
CA ILE A 312 -30.68 4.06 0.31
C ILE A 312 -30.49 2.90 1.25
N TRP A 313 -29.33 2.83 1.91
CA TRP A 313 -29.08 1.97 3.05
C TRP A 313 -29.00 2.82 4.32
N SER A 314 -29.97 2.66 5.23
CA SER A 314 -30.01 3.49 6.44
C SER A 314 -30.92 2.94 7.54
N ASP A 315 -30.65 3.35 8.78
CA ASP A 315 -31.58 3.27 9.91
C ASP A 315 -32.57 4.46 9.96
N ARG A 316 -32.27 5.57 9.27
CA ARG A 316 -33.04 6.83 9.30
C ARG A 316 -34.27 6.80 8.42
N GLN A 317 -35.36 7.40 8.89
CA GLN A 317 -36.57 7.65 8.10
C GLN A 317 -36.43 8.95 7.29
N GLY A 318 -37.18 9.09 6.19
CA GLY A 318 -37.23 10.33 5.40
C GLY A 318 -36.23 10.44 4.25
N TYR A 319 -35.32 9.46 4.11
CA TYR A 319 -34.51 9.27 2.91
C TYR A 319 -35.18 8.25 1.99
N ALA A 320 -35.17 8.50 0.68
CA ALA A 320 -35.75 7.63 -0.34
C ALA A 320 -34.89 7.61 -1.61
N PRO A 321 -34.97 6.54 -2.43
CA PRO A 321 -34.21 6.42 -3.68
C PRO A 321 -34.34 7.62 -4.64
N GLY A 322 -35.47 8.33 -4.63
CA GLY A 322 -35.68 9.52 -5.45
C GLY A 322 -34.80 10.72 -5.12
N GLN A 323 -34.14 10.75 -3.95
CA GLN A 323 -33.24 11.84 -3.52
C GLN A 323 -31.77 11.57 -3.86
N VAL A 324 -31.42 10.34 -4.23
CA VAL A 324 -30.03 9.89 -4.39
C VAL A 324 -29.24 10.77 -5.36
N ASP A 325 -29.82 11.19 -6.49
CA ASP A 325 -29.11 12.03 -7.46
C ASP A 325 -28.67 13.37 -6.86
N GLY A 326 -29.53 14.00 -6.04
CA GLY A 326 -29.20 15.24 -5.35
C GLY A 326 -28.10 15.04 -4.32
N LEU A 327 -28.18 13.95 -3.54
CA LEU A 327 -27.17 13.61 -2.53
C LEU A 327 -25.80 13.30 -3.15
N CYS A 328 -25.76 12.57 -4.26
CA CYS A 328 -24.52 12.32 -5.00
C CYS A 328 -23.97 13.60 -5.64
N LEU A 329 -24.84 14.49 -6.15
CA LEU A 329 -24.41 15.79 -6.67
C LEU A 329 -23.78 16.67 -5.57
N ASP A 330 -24.37 16.69 -4.38
CA ASP A 330 -23.82 17.42 -3.24
C ASP A 330 -22.49 16.80 -2.77
N GLY A 331 -22.38 15.46 -2.79
CA GLY A 331 -21.13 14.74 -2.53
C GLY A 331 -20.02 15.11 -3.52
N ARG A 332 -20.32 15.14 -4.83
CA ARG A 332 -19.38 15.58 -5.88
C ARG A 332 -18.89 17.00 -5.64
N ARG A 333 -19.79 17.93 -5.34
CA ARG A 333 -19.44 19.33 -5.03
C ARG A 333 -18.55 19.42 -3.81
N ALA A 334 -18.85 18.68 -2.75
CA ALA A 334 -18.01 18.65 -1.56
C ALA A 334 -16.61 18.08 -1.84
N ALA A 335 -16.50 17.07 -2.72
CA ALA A 335 -15.21 16.57 -3.19
C ALA A 335 -14.48 17.61 -4.05
N ASP A 336 -15.16 18.28 -4.97
CA ASP A 336 -14.57 19.37 -5.76
C ASP A 336 -14.03 20.49 -4.88
N ASP A 337 -14.80 20.96 -3.89
CA ASP A 337 -14.38 21.98 -2.93
C ASP A 337 -13.19 21.51 -2.07
N PHE A 338 -13.20 20.25 -1.62
CA PHE A 338 -12.11 19.66 -0.84
C PHE A 338 -10.81 19.59 -1.64
N TYR A 339 -10.85 19.02 -2.85
CA TYR A 339 -9.68 18.87 -3.69
C TYR A 339 -9.20 20.20 -4.28
N ALA A 340 -10.07 21.19 -4.46
CA ALA A 340 -9.63 22.55 -4.77
C ALA A 340 -8.84 23.19 -3.61
N ALA A 341 -9.16 22.86 -2.36
CA ALA A 341 -8.47 23.39 -1.18
C ALA A 341 -7.16 22.66 -0.84
N VAL A 342 -7.07 21.37 -1.14
CA VAL A 342 -5.85 20.54 -0.94
C VAL A 342 -4.94 20.54 -2.18
N GLY A 343 -5.53 20.82 -3.34
CA GLY A 343 -4.90 20.80 -4.66
C GLY A 343 -3.72 21.75 -4.83
N PRO A 344 -2.91 21.56 -5.89
CA PRO A 344 -1.82 22.47 -6.19
C PRO A 344 -2.34 23.85 -6.63
N ASP A 345 -1.78 24.93 -6.08
CA ASP A 345 -2.10 26.32 -6.45
C ASP A 345 -1.49 26.75 -7.81
N ASN A 346 -0.88 25.81 -8.55
CA ASN A 346 -0.24 26.06 -9.84
C ASN A 346 -1.26 26.19 -11.00
N GLY A 347 -2.53 25.84 -10.76
CA GLY A 347 -3.59 25.88 -11.77
C GLY A 347 -3.48 24.81 -12.85
N ASP A 348 -2.61 23.80 -12.67
CA ASP A 348 -2.46 22.69 -13.61
C ASP A 348 -3.51 21.60 -13.34
N ALA A 349 -4.45 21.45 -14.28
CA ALA A 349 -5.52 20.48 -14.18
C ALA A 349 -5.01 19.02 -14.23
N ASP A 350 -3.86 18.76 -14.85
CA ASP A 350 -3.29 17.41 -14.92
C ASP A 350 -2.67 17.00 -13.58
N ASP A 351 -1.96 17.91 -12.93
CA ASP A 351 -1.44 17.70 -11.57
C ASP A 351 -2.57 17.49 -10.56
N LEU A 352 -3.66 18.27 -10.65
CA LEU A 352 -4.84 18.08 -9.81
C LEU A 352 -5.49 16.70 -10.05
N LEU A 353 -5.56 16.24 -11.31
CA LEU A 353 -6.09 14.93 -11.66
C LEU A 353 -5.25 13.79 -11.05
N ILE A 354 -3.92 13.88 -11.20
CA ILE A 354 -2.96 12.92 -10.62
C ILE A 354 -3.16 12.84 -9.11
N GLN A 355 -3.17 14.00 -8.44
CA GLN A 355 -3.31 14.07 -7.00
C GLN A 355 -4.65 13.51 -6.51
N ARG A 356 -5.75 13.90 -7.16
CA ARG A 356 -7.11 13.48 -6.80
C ARG A 356 -7.30 11.97 -6.94
N GLN A 357 -6.86 11.36 -8.06
CA GLN A 357 -7.00 9.92 -8.25
C GLN A 357 -6.03 9.11 -7.38
N ALA A 358 -4.83 9.62 -7.09
CA ALA A 358 -3.92 9.00 -6.13
C ALA A 358 -4.55 8.94 -4.73
N PHE A 359 -5.12 10.05 -4.25
CA PHE A 359 -5.83 10.08 -2.97
C PHE A 359 -7.09 9.22 -2.98
N ALA A 360 -7.83 9.19 -4.09
CA ALA A 360 -8.99 8.31 -4.23
C ALA A 360 -8.59 6.85 -4.10
N GLY A 361 -7.55 6.41 -4.80
CA GLY A 361 -7.05 5.04 -4.69
C GLY A 361 -6.60 4.69 -3.28
N LEU A 362 -5.88 5.57 -2.59
CA LEU A 362 -5.48 5.38 -1.19
C LEU A 362 -6.68 5.17 -0.25
N ILE A 363 -7.78 5.90 -0.47
CA ILE A 363 -9.01 5.77 0.32
C ILE A 363 -9.75 4.48 -0.02
N TRP A 364 -9.87 4.13 -1.30
CA TRP A 364 -10.50 2.90 -1.79
C TRP A 364 -9.70 1.62 -1.48
N SER A 365 -8.41 1.74 -1.16
CA SER A 365 -7.56 0.64 -0.70
C SER A 365 -7.64 0.35 0.80
N GLN A 366 -8.47 1.09 1.56
CA GLN A 366 -8.76 0.73 2.95
C GLN A 366 -9.52 -0.60 2.98
N GLN A 367 -9.11 -1.54 3.83
CA GLN A 367 -9.80 -2.82 4.01
C GLN A 367 -9.94 -3.19 5.47
N TYR A 368 -11.06 -3.82 5.82
CA TYR A 368 -11.19 -4.51 7.10
C TYR A 368 -10.33 -5.77 7.07
N TYR A 369 -9.33 -5.83 7.95
CA TYR A 369 -8.43 -6.96 8.10
C TYR A 369 -8.64 -7.61 9.45
N GLN A 370 -9.04 -8.89 9.45
CA GLN A 370 -9.17 -9.68 10.66
C GLN A 370 -8.35 -10.96 10.57
N LEU A 371 -7.53 -11.20 11.60
CA LEU A 371 -6.82 -12.45 11.81
C LEU A 371 -6.44 -12.57 13.28
N GLU A 372 -6.91 -13.63 13.93
CA GLU A 372 -6.46 -14.01 15.27
C GLU A 372 -5.63 -15.29 15.11
N VAL A 373 -4.31 -15.17 15.25
CA VAL A 373 -3.39 -16.24 14.86
C VAL A 373 -3.58 -17.48 15.72
N ALA A 374 -3.77 -17.34 17.04
CA ALA A 374 -4.09 -18.47 17.92
C ALA A 374 -5.32 -19.25 17.42
N ARG A 375 -6.41 -18.53 17.16
CA ARG A 375 -7.65 -19.13 16.66
C ARG A 375 -7.51 -19.71 15.25
N TRP A 376 -6.76 -19.06 14.39
CA TRP A 376 -6.42 -19.58 13.05
C TRP A 376 -5.71 -20.93 13.20
N LEU A 377 -4.65 -21.02 14.01
CA LEU A 377 -3.89 -22.26 14.25
C LEU A 377 -4.76 -23.39 14.83
N ASP A 378 -5.57 -23.10 15.85
CA ASP A 378 -6.46 -24.08 16.51
C ASP A 378 -7.59 -24.57 15.58
N GLY A 379 -8.00 -23.72 14.63
CA GLY A 379 -9.17 -23.93 13.78
C GLY A 379 -10.50 -23.65 14.48
N ASP A 380 -11.58 -23.84 13.73
CA ASP A 380 -12.93 -23.51 14.17
C ASP A 380 -13.67 -24.76 14.71
N PRO A 381 -14.20 -24.78 15.95
CA PRO A 381 -14.79 -25.96 16.60
C PRO A 381 -15.97 -26.60 15.89
N ALA A 382 -16.68 -25.85 15.04
CA ALA A 382 -17.79 -26.40 14.24
C ALA A 382 -17.34 -27.00 12.91
N GLY A 383 -16.08 -26.76 12.50
CA GLY A 383 -15.46 -27.31 11.31
C GLY A 383 -14.62 -28.56 11.61
N PRO A 384 -14.06 -29.20 10.57
CA PRO A 384 -13.04 -30.22 10.76
C PRO A 384 -11.79 -29.60 11.42
N PRO A 385 -11.07 -30.35 12.27
CA PRO A 385 -9.80 -29.87 12.81
C PRO A 385 -8.81 -29.61 11.67
N PRO A 386 -8.04 -28.51 11.71
CA PRO A 386 -7.03 -28.25 10.70
C PRO A 386 -5.89 -29.27 10.76
N PRO A 387 -5.11 -29.42 9.68
CA PRO A 387 -3.96 -30.32 9.67
C PRO A 387 -2.92 -29.96 10.75
N PRO A 388 -2.29 -30.95 11.42
CA PRO A 388 -1.27 -30.71 12.44
C PRO A 388 -0.06 -29.89 11.97
N GLU A 389 0.28 -29.96 10.69
CA GLU A 389 1.40 -29.25 10.05
C GLU A 389 1.33 -27.74 10.26
N ARG A 390 0.12 -27.19 10.36
CA ARG A 390 -0.13 -25.76 10.58
C ARG A 390 0.45 -25.27 11.91
N LEU A 391 0.50 -26.11 12.95
CA LEU A 391 1.03 -25.75 14.27
C LEU A 391 2.53 -25.44 14.27
N THR A 392 3.24 -25.86 13.22
CA THR A 392 4.67 -25.55 13.02
C THR A 392 4.93 -24.83 11.71
N GLY A 393 3.87 -24.50 10.96
CA GLY A 393 3.95 -23.89 9.64
C GLY A 393 3.92 -22.37 9.70
N ARG A 394 3.34 -21.77 8.64
CA ARG A 394 3.26 -20.32 8.46
C ARG A 394 2.73 -19.62 9.71
N ASN A 395 3.43 -18.57 10.14
CA ASN A 395 3.03 -17.68 11.24
C ASN A 395 2.81 -18.37 12.61
N ALA A 396 3.22 -19.63 12.80
CA ALA A 396 3.02 -20.37 14.06
C ALA A 396 3.68 -19.70 15.29
N ALA A 397 4.72 -18.89 15.07
CA ALA A 397 5.39 -18.13 16.12
C ALA A 397 4.66 -16.84 16.56
N TRP A 398 3.51 -16.52 15.96
CA TRP A 398 2.78 -15.24 16.13
C TRP A 398 1.45 -15.41 16.87
N VAL A 399 1.36 -16.40 17.77
CA VAL A 399 0.13 -16.77 18.49
C VAL A 399 -0.57 -15.58 19.16
N GLY A 400 0.19 -14.59 19.66
CA GLY A 400 -0.36 -13.38 20.30
C GLY A 400 -0.91 -12.30 19.36
N MET A 401 -0.81 -12.47 18.04
CA MET A 401 -1.28 -11.46 17.09
C MET A 401 -2.80 -11.53 16.90
N GLU A 402 -3.45 -10.38 17.11
CA GLU A 402 -4.92 -10.20 17.07
C GLU A 402 -5.30 -8.95 16.26
N ALA A 403 -5.54 -9.14 14.97
CA ALA A 403 -5.96 -8.08 14.06
C ALA A 403 -7.48 -8.06 13.87
N ALA A 404 -8.09 -6.88 13.90
CA ALA A 404 -9.50 -6.64 13.60
C ALA A 404 -9.73 -5.14 13.31
N ASP A 405 -8.98 -4.60 12.36
CA ASP A 405 -8.86 -3.16 12.13
C ASP A 405 -8.99 -2.82 10.63
N ILE A 406 -9.35 -1.57 10.33
CA ILE A 406 -9.30 -1.05 8.96
C ILE A 406 -7.88 -0.58 8.67
N ILE A 407 -7.28 -1.14 7.62
CA ILE A 407 -5.89 -0.88 7.22
C ILE A 407 -5.87 -0.37 5.78
N VAL A 408 -5.05 0.63 5.49
CA VAL A 408 -4.76 1.04 4.11
C VAL A 408 -3.81 0.02 3.48
N MET A 409 -4.33 -0.76 2.53
CA MET A 409 -3.58 -1.81 1.86
C MET A 409 -2.76 -1.27 0.68
N PRO A 410 -1.70 -1.98 0.25
CA PRO A 410 -0.96 -1.62 -0.96
C PRO A 410 -1.88 -1.59 -2.19
N ASP A 411 -2.68 -2.64 -2.36
CA ASP A 411 -3.61 -2.87 -3.48
C ASP A 411 -4.84 -3.63 -2.98
N SER A 412 -6.03 -3.34 -3.51
CA SER A 412 -7.26 -3.95 -3.00
C SER A 412 -7.55 -5.39 -3.50
N TRP A 413 -6.83 -5.87 -4.51
CA TRP A 413 -6.97 -7.20 -5.12
C TRP A 413 -5.69 -8.03 -5.02
N GLU A 414 -4.52 -7.54 -5.43
CA GLU A 414 -3.25 -8.32 -5.41
C GLU A 414 -2.73 -8.46 -3.98
N TYR A 415 -2.74 -7.35 -3.24
CA TYR A 415 -2.28 -7.28 -1.85
C TYR A 415 -3.42 -6.95 -0.88
N PRO A 416 -4.47 -7.81 -0.73
CA PRO A 416 -5.58 -7.59 0.19
C PRO A 416 -5.16 -7.91 1.64
N TRP A 417 -3.95 -7.50 1.99
CA TRP A 417 -3.21 -7.73 3.22
C TRP A 417 -2.14 -6.63 3.34
N PHE A 418 -1.73 -6.34 4.57
CA PHE A 418 -0.75 -5.27 4.82
C PHE A 418 0.69 -5.79 4.68
N ALA A 419 1.57 -4.92 4.22
CA ALA A 419 3.01 -5.03 4.45
C ALA A 419 3.44 -3.88 5.37
N SER A 420 4.32 -4.19 6.32
CA SER A 420 4.64 -3.26 7.40
C SER A 420 5.34 -2.00 6.91
N TRP A 421 6.31 -2.14 6.00
CA TRP A 421 7.04 -1.00 5.47
C TRP A 421 6.19 -0.17 4.50
N ASP A 422 5.35 -0.79 3.67
CA ASP A 422 4.34 -0.12 2.83
C ASP A 422 3.45 0.81 3.65
N LEU A 423 2.92 0.32 4.78
CA LEU A 423 2.00 1.07 5.63
C LEU A 423 2.61 2.38 6.14
N ALA A 424 3.92 2.42 6.36
CA ALA A 424 4.63 3.65 6.73
C ALA A 424 4.59 4.70 5.61
N PHE A 425 4.73 4.29 4.35
CA PHE A 425 4.59 5.17 3.19
C PHE A 425 3.13 5.55 2.92
N HIS A 426 2.19 4.64 3.12
CA HIS A 426 0.75 4.92 3.01
C HIS A 426 0.34 6.02 4.00
N ALA A 427 0.83 5.94 5.24
CA ALA A 427 0.59 6.95 6.26
C ALA A 427 1.15 8.33 5.83
N LEU A 428 2.33 8.38 5.19
CA LEU A 428 2.86 9.63 4.65
C LEU A 428 2.00 10.20 3.51
N ALA A 429 1.47 9.34 2.65
CA ALA A 429 0.56 9.72 1.56
C ALA A 429 -0.82 10.17 2.06
N LEU A 430 -1.28 9.67 3.21
CA LEU A 430 -2.54 10.09 3.84
C LEU A 430 -2.47 11.49 4.47
N ASP A 431 -1.31 11.90 4.98
CA ASP A 431 -1.16 13.11 5.78
C ASP A 431 -1.76 14.40 5.17
N PRO A 432 -1.60 14.69 3.85
CA PRO A 432 -2.18 15.88 3.24
C PRO A 432 -3.72 15.94 3.34
N ILE A 433 -4.38 14.79 3.40
CA ILE A 433 -5.85 14.69 3.38
C ILE A 433 -6.46 14.29 4.74
N ASP A 434 -5.73 13.53 5.56
CA ASP A 434 -6.13 13.17 6.93
C ASP A 434 -4.92 12.75 7.81
N ILE A 435 -4.33 13.73 8.50
CA ILE A 435 -3.21 13.49 9.43
C ILE A 435 -3.57 12.61 10.63
N ASN A 436 -4.82 12.60 11.08
CA ASN A 436 -5.22 11.77 12.21
C ASN A 436 -5.26 10.30 11.81
N LEU A 437 -5.83 10.00 10.65
CA LEU A 437 -5.81 8.65 10.09
C LEU A 437 -4.37 8.21 9.81
N ALA A 438 -3.54 9.06 9.22
CA ALA A 438 -2.11 8.77 9.00
C ALA A 438 -1.39 8.34 10.29
N LYS A 439 -1.55 9.11 11.38
CA LYS A 439 -0.99 8.77 12.69
C LYS A 439 -1.55 7.46 13.26
N GLN A 440 -2.84 7.19 13.07
CA GLN A 440 -3.45 5.94 13.50
C GLN A 440 -2.88 4.73 12.74
N GLN A 441 -2.73 4.84 11.43
CA GLN A 441 -2.20 3.77 10.57
C GLN A 441 -0.74 3.44 10.93
N VAL A 442 0.15 4.43 11.11
CA VAL A 442 1.54 4.16 11.49
C VAL A 442 1.68 3.59 12.91
N LEU A 443 0.78 3.95 13.83
CA LEU A 443 0.76 3.40 15.18
C LEU A 443 0.17 1.99 15.24
N LEU A 444 -0.56 1.53 14.23
CA LEU A 444 -1.32 0.29 14.27
C LEU A 444 -0.44 -0.91 14.60
N LEU A 445 0.63 -1.11 13.83
CA LEU A 445 1.54 -2.24 14.00
C LEU A 445 2.43 -2.11 15.25
N LEU A 446 2.51 -0.91 15.83
CA LEU A 446 3.23 -0.64 17.08
C LEU A 446 2.43 -1.00 18.34
N GLN A 447 1.16 -1.42 18.19
CA GLN A 447 0.31 -1.84 19.30
C GLN A 447 0.67 -3.26 19.76
N SER A 448 0.41 -3.56 21.03
CA SER A 448 0.67 -4.88 21.64
C SER A 448 -0.11 -6.05 21.03
N ARG A 449 -1.13 -5.77 20.21
CA ARG A 449 -1.88 -6.79 19.46
C ARG A 449 -1.22 -7.20 18.14
N TYR A 450 -0.21 -6.45 17.69
CA TYR A 450 0.53 -6.69 16.44
C TYR A 450 2.01 -6.92 16.72
N LEU A 451 2.63 -6.06 17.54
CA LEU A 451 4.03 -6.15 17.92
C LEU A 451 4.26 -7.41 18.76
N ARG A 452 5.17 -8.28 18.32
CA ARG A 452 5.53 -9.49 19.06
C ARG A 452 6.28 -9.13 20.36
N GLU A 453 6.25 -10.02 21.35
CA GLU A 453 6.82 -9.79 22.69
C GLU A 453 8.33 -9.51 22.67
N ASP A 454 9.05 -9.96 21.64
CA ASP A 454 10.47 -9.68 21.45
C ASP A 454 10.77 -8.41 20.66
N GLY A 455 9.74 -7.64 20.29
CA GLY A 455 9.83 -6.38 19.56
C GLY A 455 9.75 -6.50 18.03
N GLN A 456 9.58 -7.70 17.46
CA GLN A 456 9.42 -7.83 16.01
C GLN A 456 8.08 -7.26 15.53
N LEU A 457 8.11 -6.48 14.45
CA LEU A 457 6.91 -6.09 13.70
C LEU A 457 6.54 -7.19 12.70
N PRO A 458 5.26 -7.52 12.54
CA PRO A 458 4.83 -8.52 11.55
C PRO A 458 5.12 -7.96 10.15
N ALA A 459 5.94 -8.66 9.35
CA ALA A 459 6.33 -8.16 8.03
C ALA A 459 5.14 -8.06 7.07
N TYR A 460 4.54 -9.19 6.71
CA TYR A 460 3.35 -9.27 5.86
C TYR A 460 2.65 -10.62 6.03
N GLU A 461 1.41 -10.74 5.54
CA GLU A 461 0.52 -11.88 5.81
C GLU A 461 1.14 -13.25 5.47
N TRP A 462 1.91 -13.36 4.39
CA TRP A 462 2.55 -14.61 3.98
C TRP A 462 3.67 -15.08 4.91
N ASN A 463 4.33 -14.17 5.62
CA ASN A 463 5.36 -14.49 6.60
C ASN A 463 5.60 -13.33 7.57
N PHE A 464 4.95 -13.35 8.73
CA PHE A 464 5.13 -12.31 9.73
C PHE A 464 6.55 -12.26 10.30
N SER A 465 7.29 -13.38 10.25
CA SER A 465 8.65 -13.48 10.79
C SER A 465 9.74 -12.95 9.87
N ASP A 466 9.42 -12.56 8.62
CA ASP A 466 10.40 -11.93 7.74
C ASP A 466 10.83 -10.55 8.24
N SER A 467 11.89 -10.02 7.63
CA SER A 467 12.35 -8.66 7.89
C SER A 467 11.78 -7.72 6.81
N ASN A 468 11.36 -6.53 7.22
CA ASN A 468 11.09 -5.43 6.29
C ASN A 468 11.92 -4.22 6.71
N PRO A 469 12.21 -3.27 5.81
CA PRO A 469 12.90 -2.04 6.16
C PRO A 469 12.24 -1.33 7.36
N PRO A 470 12.98 -1.00 8.44
CA PRO A 470 12.46 -0.33 9.65
C PRO A 470 12.15 1.16 9.45
N VAL A 471 11.26 1.47 8.51
CA VAL A 471 10.92 2.83 8.09
C VAL A 471 9.87 3.52 8.99
N HIS A 472 9.32 2.82 9.98
CA HIS A 472 8.27 3.36 10.86
C HIS A 472 8.74 4.59 11.67
N ALA A 473 9.95 4.58 12.21
CA ALA A 473 10.50 5.74 12.94
C ALA A 473 10.63 6.97 12.03
N MET A 474 10.94 6.77 10.75
CA MET A 474 10.98 7.83 9.75
C MET A 474 9.59 8.40 9.50
N ALA A 475 8.58 7.54 9.31
CA ALA A 475 7.20 7.98 9.10
C ALA A 475 6.66 8.73 10.33
N VAL A 476 6.86 8.19 11.54
CA VAL A 476 6.46 8.83 12.81
C VAL A 476 7.06 10.23 12.94
N TRP A 477 8.37 10.37 12.74
CA TRP A 477 9.04 11.66 12.83
C TRP A 477 8.51 12.66 11.80
N GLN A 478 8.33 12.24 10.55
CA GLN A 478 7.81 13.12 9.50
C GLN A 478 6.37 13.56 9.76
N LEU A 479 5.49 12.65 10.16
CA LEU A 479 4.10 12.97 10.50
C LEU A 479 4.02 13.94 11.69
N TYR A 480 4.85 13.74 12.72
CA TYR A 480 4.94 14.66 13.85
C TYR A 480 5.36 16.07 13.41
N VAL A 481 6.43 16.18 12.61
CA VAL A 481 6.92 17.49 12.13
C VAL A 481 5.88 18.18 11.25
N ARG A 482 5.26 17.46 10.32
CA ARG A 482 4.24 18.03 9.42
C ARG A 482 3.00 18.49 10.17
N ASP A 483 2.50 17.69 11.11
CA ASP A 483 1.37 18.07 11.95
C ASP A 483 1.69 19.30 12.81
N ARG A 484 2.87 19.33 13.43
CA ARG A 484 3.34 20.49 14.20
C ARG A 484 3.42 21.74 13.33
N ASN A 485 3.96 21.64 12.13
CA ASN A 485 4.08 22.77 11.21
C ASN A 485 2.71 23.26 10.72
N ARG A 486 1.74 22.35 10.50
CA ARG A 486 0.37 22.69 10.07
C ARG A 486 -0.46 23.31 11.19
N THR A 487 -0.36 22.80 12.41
CA THR A 487 -1.21 23.21 13.54
C THR A 487 -0.56 24.24 14.48
N GLY A 488 0.76 24.42 14.37
CA GLY A 488 1.58 25.16 15.32
C GLY A 488 1.73 24.48 16.70
N LYS A 489 1.22 23.25 16.87
CA LYS A 489 1.20 22.54 18.16
C LYS A 489 1.89 21.18 18.05
N PRO A 490 2.88 20.87 18.91
CA PRO A 490 3.51 19.57 18.92
C PRO A 490 2.59 18.50 19.55
N ASP A 491 2.30 17.42 18.82
CA ASP A 491 1.60 16.24 19.35
C ASP A 491 2.57 15.29 20.05
N ARG A 492 2.90 15.61 21.30
CA ARG A 492 3.88 14.83 22.10
C ARG A 492 3.37 13.45 22.46
N ALA A 493 2.07 13.31 22.73
CA ALA A 493 1.48 12.03 23.12
C ALA A 493 1.61 11.00 21.99
N PHE A 494 1.37 11.41 20.74
CA PHE A 494 1.66 10.58 19.57
C PHE A 494 3.13 10.16 19.51
N LEU A 495 4.04 11.13 19.66
CA LEU A 495 5.47 10.91 19.53
C LEU A 495 6.02 9.97 20.62
N GLU A 496 5.63 10.19 21.87
CA GLU A 496 6.02 9.38 23.03
C GLU A 496 5.49 7.95 22.92
N ARG A 497 4.21 7.79 22.55
CA ARG A 497 3.61 6.47 22.34
C ARG A 497 4.34 5.67 21.27
N ALA A 498 4.65 6.30 20.14
CA ALA A 498 5.41 5.64 19.07
C ALA A 498 6.83 5.29 19.54
N PHE A 499 7.51 6.22 20.23
CA PHE A 499 8.87 6.03 20.71
C PHE A 499 9.00 4.81 21.64
N LEU A 500 8.06 4.63 22.58
CA LEU A 500 8.07 3.50 23.51
C LEU A 500 7.98 2.14 22.80
N SER A 501 7.10 1.99 21.81
CA SER A 501 7.01 0.75 21.02
C SER A 501 8.24 0.57 20.12
N LEU A 502 8.73 1.66 19.51
CA LEU A 502 9.91 1.62 18.65
C LEU A 502 11.19 1.28 19.41
N LEU A 503 11.27 1.54 20.73
CA LEU A 503 12.39 1.07 21.55
C LEU A 503 12.51 -0.46 21.55
N PHE A 504 11.38 -1.18 21.67
CA PHE A 504 11.38 -2.65 21.59
C PHE A 504 11.78 -3.12 20.20
N ASN A 505 11.22 -2.51 19.16
CA ASN A 505 11.57 -2.86 17.79
C ASN A 505 13.04 -2.59 17.46
N TYR A 506 13.57 -1.47 17.92
CA TYR A 506 14.99 -1.15 17.77
C TYR A 506 15.87 -2.18 18.49
N GLY A 507 15.50 -2.57 19.72
CA GLY A 507 16.18 -3.62 20.47
C GLY A 507 16.19 -4.96 19.72
N TRP A 508 15.08 -5.32 19.06
CA TRP A 508 15.02 -6.52 18.23
C TRP A 508 16.03 -6.49 17.08
N TRP A 509 16.09 -5.38 16.33
CA TRP A 509 17.04 -5.19 15.24
C TRP A 509 18.49 -5.32 15.71
N VAL A 510 18.86 -4.60 16.76
CA VAL A 510 20.23 -4.62 17.30
C VAL A 510 20.64 -6.02 17.78
N ASN A 511 19.73 -6.77 18.41
CA ASN A 511 20.08 -8.06 18.99
C ASN A 511 20.00 -9.24 18.01
N ARG A 512 19.22 -9.14 16.93
CA ARG A 512 18.95 -10.28 16.02
C ARG A 512 19.59 -10.13 14.64
N ARG A 513 19.99 -8.92 14.25
CA ARG A 513 20.47 -8.61 12.90
C ARG A 513 21.89 -8.04 12.85
N ASP A 514 22.56 -7.92 13.99
CA ASP A 514 24.02 -7.71 14.10
C ASP A 514 24.67 -8.95 14.73
N THR A 515 24.79 -10.02 13.92
CA THR A 515 25.16 -11.36 14.41
C THR A 515 26.55 -11.41 15.05
N ASP A 516 27.47 -10.54 14.60
CA ASP A 516 28.85 -10.52 15.07
C ASP A 516 29.17 -9.31 15.99
N ALA A 517 28.16 -8.50 16.35
CA ALA A 517 28.30 -7.30 17.18
C ALA A 517 29.33 -6.28 16.64
N HIS A 518 29.35 -6.08 15.32
CA HIS A 518 30.27 -5.18 14.63
C HIS A 518 29.58 -3.90 14.11
N ASP A 519 28.30 -3.69 14.43
CA ASP A 519 27.47 -2.61 13.89
C ASP A 519 27.30 -2.70 12.35
N ILE A 520 27.44 -3.90 11.78
CA ILE A 520 27.14 -4.24 10.39
C ILE A 520 25.97 -5.21 10.38
N PHE A 521 24.88 -4.80 9.75
CA PHE A 521 23.62 -5.53 9.82
C PHE A 521 23.42 -6.42 8.60
N SER A 522 22.73 -7.54 8.80
CA SER A 522 22.25 -8.43 7.75
C SER A 522 20.77 -8.72 8.00
N GLY A 523 19.91 -8.50 7.01
CA GLY A 523 18.47 -8.61 7.14
C GLY A 523 17.86 -9.81 6.43
N GLY A 524 18.63 -10.45 5.52
CA GLY A 524 18.09 -11.41 4.57
C GLY A 524 17.18 -10.68 3.57
N PHE A 525 15.88 -11.01 3.61
CA PHE A 525 14.84 -10.29 2.88
C PHE A 525 14.60 -8.89 3.49
N LEU A 526 14.75 -7.82 2.70
CA LEU A 526 14.50 -6.43 3.12
C LEU A 526 13.61 -5.68 2.12
N GLY A 527 12.66 -6.38 1.50
CA GLY A 527 11.70 -5.79 0.54
C GLY A 527 12.30 -5.41 -0.82
N LEU A 528 13.52 -5.86 -1.12
CA LEU A 528 14.24 -5.65 -2.38
C LEU A 528 14.59 -7.00 -3.03
N ASP A 529 13.54 -7.76 -3.39
CA ASP A 529 13.53 -9.21 -3.58
C ASP A 529 14.68 -9.79 -4.42
N ASN A 530 14.88 -9.27 -5.64
CA ASN A 530 15.87 -9.77 -6.60
C ASN A 530 17.06 -8.80 -6.81
N ILE A 531 17.22 -7.77 -5.97
CA ILE A 531 18.24 -6.72 -6.17
C ILE A 531 19.68 -7.23 -6.01
N SER A 532 19.85 -8.31 -5.25
CA SER A 532 21.15 -8.87 -4.86
C SER A 532 21.65 -9.91 -5.87
N ALA A 533 22.96 -10.11 -5.90
CA ALA A 533 23.60 -11.19 -6.66
C ALA A 533 23.45 -12.56 -5.99
N VAL A 534 23.25 -12.59 -4.68
CA VAL A 534 23.02 -13.80 -3.88
C VAL A 534 21.64 -13.80 -3.26
N ASP A 535 21.05 -14.98 -3.08
CA ASP A 535 19.93 -15.16 -2.17
C ASP A 535 20.43 -14.91 -0.73
N ARG A 536 20.08 -13.73 -0.20
CA ARG A 536 20.48 -13.28 1.14
C ARG A 536 19.87 -14.12 2.26
N SER A 537 18.77 -14.82 1.97
CA SER A 537 18.06 -15.69 2.92
C SER A 537 18.59 -17.13 2.91
N HIS A 538 19.23 -17.57 1.82
CA HIS A 538 19.77 -18.93 1.66
C HIS A 538 21.23 -18.94 1.20
N LEU A 539 22.10 -18.38 2.03
CA LEU A 539 23.55 -18.38 1.79
C LEU A 539 24.17 -19.79 1.90
N PRO A 540 25.31 -20.05 1.22
CA PRO A 540 26.08 -21.27 1.42
C PRO A 540 26.42 -21.53 2.91
N PRO A 541 26.51 -22.79 3.36
CA PRO A 541 26.78 -23.10 4.76
C PRO A 541 28.04 -22.41 5.29
N GLY A 542 27.89 -21.63 6.35
CA GLY A 542 28.97 -20.88 7.00
C GLY A 542 29.41 -19.60 6.26
N ALA A 543 28.78 -19.26 5.14
CA ALA A 543 28.94 -17.95 4.52
C ALA A 543 28.18 -16.87 5.29
N GLN A 544 28.68 -15.64 5.20
CA GLN A 544 28.10 -14.43 5.76
C GLN A 544 28.01 -13.38 4.66
N ILE A 545 27.00 -12.52 4.74
CA ILE A 545 26.90 -11.33 3.91
C ILE A 545 26.81 -10.10 4.80
N TRP A 546 27.55 -9.06 4.44
CA TRP A 546 27.43 -7.73 5.01
C TRP A 546 26.63 -6.86 4.04
N GLU A 547 25.44 -6.45 4.47
CA GLU A 547 24.46 -5.74 3.64
C GLU A 547 24.55 -4.22 3.89
N VAL A 548 24.80 -3.46 2.82
CA VAL A 548 24.87 -2.00 2.89
C VAL A 548 23.53 -1.40 3.25
N ASP A 549 22.46 -1.87 2.61
CA ASP A 549 21.10 -1.37 2.81
C ASP A 549 20.59 -1.72 4.20
N ALA A 550 20.77 -2.96 4.69
CA ALA A 550 20.43 -3.33 6.06
C ALA A 550 21.08 -2.38 7.08
N THR A 551 22.38 -2.13 6.90
CA THR A 551 23.17 -1.23 7.76
C THR A 551 22.68 0.22 7.64
N ALA A 552 22.37 0.68 6.43
CA ALA A 552 21.81 2.01 6.18
C ALA A 552 20.42 2.17 6.81
N TRP A 553 19.56 1.15 6.75
CA TRP A 553 18.23 1.18 7.34
C TRP A 553 18.30 1.29 8.86
N VAL A 554 19.17 0.52 9.52
CA VAL A 554 19.37 0.62 10.96
C VAL A 554 20.03 1.95 11.34
N GLY A 555 20.95 2.46 10.52
CA GLY A 555 21.49 3.82 10.67
C GLY A 555 20.40 4.89 10.60
N MET A 556 19.47 4.78 9.65
CA MET A 556 18.31 5.67 9.57
C MET A 556 17.41 5.51 10.79
N PHE A 557 17.13 4.28 11.22
CA PHE A 557 16.34 4.04 12.44
C PHE A 557 17.00 4.68 13.66
N ALA A 558 18.32 4.52 13.84
CA ALA A 558 19.09 5.13 14.92
C ALA A 558 19.01 6.66 14.89
N VAL A 559 19.21 7.29 13.73
CA VAL A 559 19.19 8.76 13.64
C VAL A 559 17.78 9.34 13.84
N LYS A 560 16.72 8.63 13.41
CA LYS A 560 15.34 9.04 13.69
C LYS A 560 14.96 8.84 15.15
N MET A 561 15.38 7.74 15.79
CA MET A 561 15.18 7.55 17.24
C MET A 561 15.94 8.59 18.06
N PHE A 562 17.16 8.95 17.65
CA PHE A 562 17.89 10.08 18.21
C PHE A 562 17.06 11.36 18.12
N ARG A 563 16.51 11.67 16.93
CA ARG A 563 15.78 12.91 16.71
C ARG A 563 14.48 12.98 17.51
N ILE A 564 13.73 11.87 17.57
CA ILE A 564 12.54 11.73 18.41
C ILE A 564 12.89 11.94 19.88
N ALA A 565 13.92 11.27 20.40
CA ALA A 565 14.35 11.42 21.78
C ALA A 565 14.83 12.84 22.10
N ALA A 566 15.54 13.50 21.19
CA ALA A 566 15.96 14.89 21.36
C ALA A 566 14.76 15.85 21.41
N GLU A 567 13.74 15.64 20.57
CA GLU A 567 12.51 16.45 20.61
C GLU A 567 11.73 16.23 21.92
N LEU A 568 11.64 15.00 22.43
CA LEU A 568 11.03 14.72 23.73
C LEU A 568 11.85 15.32 24.89
N ALA A 569 13.19 15.28 24.80
CA ALA A 569 14.11 15.81 25.81
C ALA A 569 13.99 17.32 26.05
N ILE A 570 13.51 18.06 25.06
CA ILE A 570 13.19 19.49 25.19
C ILE A 570 12.20 19.75 26.34
N TYR A 571 11.30 18.80 26.59
CA TYR A 571 10.25 18.91 27.59
C TYR A 571 10.50 18.02 28.80
N GLU A 572 11.16 16.88 28.58
CA GLU A 572 11.37 15.84 29.58
C GLU A 572 12.84 15.39 29.60
N PRO A 573 13.67 15.96 30.50
CA PRO A 573 15.13 15.83 30.46
C PRO A 573 15.65 14.38 30.45
N GLN A 574 14.89 13.41 30.98
CA GLN A 574 15.26 12.00 30.98
C GLN A 574 15.46 11.41 29.56
N TYR A 575 14.83 11.98 28.53
CA TYR A 575 15.01 11.53 27.15
C TYR A 575 16.36 11.93 26.55
N GLU A 576 17.09 12.87 27.15
CA GLU A 576 18.39 13.29 26.63
C GLU A 576 19.44 12.16 26.71
N ASP A 577 19.37 11.29 27.73
CA ASP A 577 20.23 10.11 27.82
C ASP A 577 19.96 9.12 26.67
N MET A 578 18.69 8.95 26.28
CA MET A 578 18.33 8.15 25.12
C MET A 578 18.83 8.79 23.82
N ALA A 579 18.66 10.11 23.65
CA ALA A 579 19.18 10.82 22.48
C ALA A 579 20.69 10.59 22.32
N LEU A 580 21.47 10.75 23.41
CA LEU A 580 22.91 10.49 23.40
C LEU A 580 23.26 9.04 23.07
N ARG A 581 22.47 8.06 23.55
CA ARG A 581 22.67 6.64 23.23
C ARG A 581 22.47 6.36 21.74
N PHE A 582 21.37 6.83 21.15
CA PHE A 582 21.08 6.63 19.72
C PHE A 582 22.10 7.33 18.84
N PHE A 583 22.50 8.55 19.21
CA PHE A 583 23.56 9.27 18.52
C PHE A 583 24.91 8.51 18.53
N LYS A 584 25.31 7.96 19.68
CA LYS A 584 26.54 7.16 19.77
C LYS A 584 26.49 5.91 18.89
N HIS A 585 25.36 5.20 18.88
CA HIS A 585 25.21 4.03 18.00
C HIS A 585 25.22 4.42 16.53
N PHE A 586 24.55 5.52 16.15
CA PHE A 586 24.62 6.05 14.79
C PHE A 586 26.07 6.34 14.35
N ALA A 587 26.88 6.95 15.23
CA ALA A 587 28.30 7.18 14.94
C ALA A 587 29.11 5.88 14.79
N HIS A 588 28.80 4.84 15.58
CA HIS A 588 29.43 3.53 15.44
C HIS A 588 29.07 2.83 14.12
N ILE A 589 27.79 2.88 13.72
CA ILE A 589 27.30 2.38 12.42
C ILE A 589 28.01 3.13 11.29
N ALA A 590 28.10 4.46 11.37
CA ALA A 590 28.82 5.26 10.40
C ALA A 590 30.27 4.82 10.27
N ALA A 591 30.97 4.61 11.39
CA ALA A 591 32.35 4.13 11.37
C ALA A 591 32.48 2.71 10.80
N ALA A 592 31.58 1.79 11.13
CA ALA A 592 31.59 0.42 10.62
C ALA A 592 31.35 0.37 9.10
N LEU A 593 30.29 1.04 8.62
CA LEU A 593 29.96 1.13 7.20
C LEU A 593 31.10 1.75 6.39
N ASN A 594 31.76 2.76 6.95
CA ASN A 594 32.77 3.57 6.26
C ASN A 594 34.21 3.06 6.41
N GLY A 595 34.45 2.11 7.30
CA GLY A 595 35.75 1.56 7.67
C GLY A 595 36.33 2.19 8.94
N ARG A 596 37.01 1.36 9.74
CA ARG A 596 37.76 1.74 10.95
C ARG A 596 39.25 1.49 10.73
N ASP A 597 40.12 2.05 11.57
CA ASP A 597 41.57 1.83 11.48
C ASP A 597 41.89 0.32 11.54
N GLY A 598 42.26 -0.26 10.39
CA GLY A 598 42.60 -1.69 10.25
C GLY A 598 41.46 -2.61 9.81
N GLU A 599 40.22 -2.12 9.68
CA GLU A 599 39.05 -2.91 9.26
C GLU A 599 38.34 -2.26 8.05
N PRO A 600 38.26 -2.96 6.89
CA PRO A 600 37.64 -2.38 5.70
C PRO A 600 36.10 -2.33 5.86
N GLY A 601 35.52 -1.14 5.71
CA GLY A 601 34.06 -0.95 5.60
C GLY A 601 33.51 -1.42 4.25
N LEU A 602 32.30 -0.99 3.91
CA LEU A 602 31.59 -1.36 2.67
C LEU A 602 31.73 -0.31 1.53
N TRP A 603 32.52 0.73 1.74
CA TRP A 603 32.86 1.72 0.71
C TRP A 603 34.01 1.25 -0.16
N ASP A 604 33.82 1.19 -1.49
CA ASP A 604 34.89 0.95 -2.45
C ASP A 604 35.51 2.28 -2.88
N HIS A 605 36.77 2.49 -2.51
CA HIS A 605 37.52 3.73 -2.82
C HIS A 605 37.90 3.88 -4.30
N GLN A 606 37.96 2.78 -5.05
CA GLN A 606 38.30 2.81 -6.46
C GLN A 606 37.09 3.20 -7.31
N GLU A 607 35.92 2.64 -6.97
CA GLU A 607 34.69 2.91 -7.71
C GLU A 607 33.89 4.09 -7.16
N GLY A 608 34.14 4.52 -5.92
CA GLY A 608 33.42 5.62 -5.29
C GLY A 608 31.97 5.26 -4.97
N PHE A 609 31.73 4.03 -4.52
CA PHE A 609 30.38 3.49 -4.30
C PHE A 609 30.35 2.48 -3.14
N TYR A 610 29.18 2.25 -2.54
CA TYR A 610 28.99 1.23 -1.50
C TYR A 610 28.54 -0.10 -2.10
N TYR A 611 29.11 -1.21 -1.64
CA TYR A 611 28.78 -2.56 -2.10
C TYR A 611 28.64 -3.53 -0.95
N ASP A 612 27.71 -4.48 -1.09
CA ASP A 612 27.63 -5.63 -0.19
C ASP A 612 28.94 -6.42 -0.23
N ARG A 613 29.24 -7.13 0.86
CA ARG A 613 30.40 -8.02 0.92
C ARG A 613 29.97 -9.43 1.29
N LEU A 614 30.25 -10.38 0.41
CA LEU A 614 30.13 -11.80 0.69
C LEU A 614 31.42 -12.30 1.33
N ARG A 615 31.30 -13.13 2.37
CA ARG A 615 32.42 -13.83 3.01
C ARG A 615 32.07 -15.30 3.17
N LEU A 616 32.90 -16.19 2.64
CA LEU A 616 32.70 -17.63 2.79
C LEU A 616 33.35 -18.16 4.08
N ALA A 617 32.98 -19.38 4.46
CA ALA A 617 33.48 -20.05 5.67
C ALA A 617 35.00 -20.23 5.69
N ASP A 618 35.65 -20.32 4.52
CA ASP A 618 37.10 -20.44 4.37
C ASP A 618 37.86 -19.10 4.56
N GLY A 619 37.11 -18.01 4.76
CA GLY A 619 37.64 -16.66 4.95
C GLY A 619 37.83 -15.88 3.64
N SER A 620 37.58 -16.47 2.48
CA SER A 620 37.53 -15.73 1.22
C SER A 620 36.41 -14.69 1.25
N SER A 621 36.62 -13.55 0.59
CA SER A 621 35.65 -12.47 0.55
C SER A 621 35.65 -11.75 -0.79
N GLU A 622 34.46 -11.27 -1.18
CA GLU A 622 34.22 -10.56 -2.43
C GLU A 622 33.26 -9.41 -2.17
N SER A 623 33.61 -8.22 -2.68
CA SER A 623 32.65 -7.12 -2.77
C SER A 623 31.75 -7.36 -3.99
N LEU A 624 30.45 -7.43 -3.75
CA LEU A 624 29.43 -7.63 -4.78
C LEU A 624 29.22 -6.29 -5.49
N ARG A 625 29.96 -6.08 -6.59
CA ARG A 625 29.98 -4.81 -7.36
C ARG A 625 28.73 -4.61 -8.22
N VAL A 626 27.57 -4.78 -7.60
CA VAL A 626 26.26 -4.50 -8.15
C VAL A 626 25.91 -3.06 -7.77
N ARG A 627 25.94 -2.15 -8.75
CA ARG A 627 25.54 -0.75 -8.56
C ARG A 627 24.02 -0.66 -8.55
N SER A 628 23.43 -0.88 -7.39
CA SER A 628 21.98 -0.78 -7.18
C SER A 628 21.62 0.26 -6.12
N LEU A 629 20.32 0.45 -5.87
CA LEU A 629 19.81 1.27 -4.77
C LEU A 629 20.43 0.89 -3.41
N VAL A 630 20.85 -0.36 -3.23
CA VAL A 630 21.54 -0.83 -2.03
C VAL A 630 22.71 0.09 -1.68
N GLY A 631 23.55 0.44 -2.66
CA GLY A 631 24.70 1.32 -2.46
C GLY A 631 24.36 2.80 -2.30
N LEU A 632 23.12 3.20 -2.61
CA LEU A 632 22.61 4.57 -2.45
C LEU A 632 21.87 4.77 -1.13
N MET A 633 21.35 3.69 -0.53
CA MET A 633 20.58 3.76 0.71
C MET A 633 21.28 4.43 1.90
N PRO A 634 22.62 4.42 2.05
CA PRO A 634 23.29 5.20 3.09
C PRO A 634 22.94 6.69 3.08
N MET A 635 22.52 7.27 1.94
CA MET A 635 22.06 8.66 1.86
C MET A 635 20.80 8.92 2.71
N ALA A 636 19.93 7.92 2.88
CA ALA A 636 18.68 8.04 3.65
C ALA A 636 18.88 8.15 5.16
N ALA A 637 20.04 7.73 5.65
CA ALA A 637 20.41 7.82 7.04
C ALA A 637 21.03 9.20 7.36
N CYS A 638 20.21 10.25 7.23
CA CYS A 638 20.58 11.62 7.54
C CYS A 638 19.52 12.37 8.37
N GLU A 639 19.98 13.39 9.10
CA GLU A 639 19.12 14.28 9.89
C GLU A 639 19.79 15.63 10.17
N VAL A 640 18.99 16.68 10.32
CA VAL A 640 19.43 18.02 10.74
C VAL A 640 18.89 18.35 12.12
N VAL A 641 19.76 18.87 12.99
CA VAL A 641 19.42 19.33 14.34
C VAL A 641 19.60 20.85 14.43
N HIS A 642 18.48 21.58 14.49
CA HIS A 642 18.47 23.05 14.52
C HIS A 642 18.97 23.65 15.85
N ALA A 643 19.42 24.91 15.83
CA ALA A 643 19.94 25.60 17.01
C ALA A 643 18.95 25.62 18.17
N HIS A 644 17.65 25.76 17.89
CA HIS A 644 16.63 25.74 18.94
C HIS A 644 16.71 24.48 19.81
N THR A 645 16.89 23.30 19.20
CA THR A 645 17.07 22.05 19.95
C THR A 645 18.40 22.06 20.71
N LEU A 646 19.49 22.49 20.07
CA LEU A 646 20.84 22.49 20.67
C LEU A 646 20.95 23.47 21.85
N ALA A 647 20.34 24.66 21.74
CA ALA A 647 20.29 25.67 22.79
C ALA A 647 19.52 25.19 24.03
N ARG A 648 18.50 24.34 23.83
CA ARG A 648 17.72 23.73 24.91
C ARG A 648 18.37 22.48 25.50
N LEU A 649 19.29 21.85 24.78
CA LEU A 649 19.99 20.61 25.17
C LEU A 649 21.51 20.82 25.13
N PRO A 650 22.08 21.61 26.06
CA PRO A 650 23.50 21.99 26.02
C PRO A 650 24.45 20.79 26.19
N ARG A 651 24.01 19.73 26.90
CA ARG A 651 24.81 18.50 27.04
C ARG A 651 24.87 17.77 25.70
N LEU A 652 23.74 17.62 25.00
CA LEU A 652 23.74 17.10 23.63
C LEU A 652 24.62 17.93 22.69
N ALA A 653 24.51 19.26 22.72
CA ALA A 653 25.31 20.15 21.88
C ALA A 653 26.82 19.91 22.09
N ALA A 654 27.29 19.84 23.33
CA ALA A 654 28.69 19.58 23.64
C ALA A 654 29.20 18.21 23.10
N TYR A 655 28.35 17.18 23.14
CA TYR A 655 28.67 15.87 22.55
C TYR A 655 28.77 15.93 21.02
N LEU A 656 27.89 16.70 20.38
CA LEU A 656 27.93 16.89 18.93
C LEU A 656 29.20 17.67 18.52
N GLU A 657 29.51 18.77 19.19
CA GLU A 657 30.75 19.51 18.93
C GLU A 657 32.03 18.68 19.15
N ALA A 658 32.02 17.79 20.15
CA ALA A 658 33.16 16.92 20.42
C ALA A 658 33.36 15.87 19.32
N ALA A 659 32.28 15.30 18.80
CA ALA A 659 32.37 14.27 17.79
C ALA A 659 32.59 14.82 16.37
N GLU A 660 32.14 16.05 16.08
CA GLU A 660 32.57 16.79 14.88
C GLU A 660 34.08 17.04 14.88
N ARG A 661 34.67 17.46 16.01
CA ARG A 661 36.13 17.64 16.15
C ARG A 661 36.91 16.37 15.81
N ASN A 662 36.30 15.21 16.01
CA ASN A 662 36.84 13.90 15.64
C ASN A 662 36.49 13.46 14.21
N LYS A 663 35.91 14.35 13.40
CA LYS A 663 35.47 14.14 12.01
C LYS A 663 34.43 13.03 11.84
N ALA A 664 33.63 12.76 12.86
CA ALA A 664 32.59 11.72 12.79
C ALA A 664 31.35 12.15 11.98
N PHE A 665 31.12 13.46 11.80
CA PHE A 665 30.03 14.06 11.00
C PHE A 665 30.32 15.54 10.72
N HIS A 666 29.39 16.18 10.01
CA HIS A 666 29.47 17.59 9.61
C HIS A 666 28.64 18.46 10.53
N TYR A 667 29.25 19.47 11.14
CA TYR A 667 28.53 20.49 11.86
C TYR A 667 28.89 21.85 11.25
N ARG A 668 27.90 22.72 11.15
CA ARG A 668 28.02 24.01 10.47
C ARG A 668 27.51 25.08 11.40
N GLU A 669 28.41 25.94 11.88
CA GLU A 669 28.01 27.28 12.32
C GLU A 669 27.63 28.08 11.08
N ALA A 670 26.33 28.19 10.81
CA ALA A 670 25.82 29.03 9.72
C ALA A 670 25.31 30.35 10.31
N GLY A 671 26.17 31.37 10.39
CA GLY A 671 25.75 32.70 10.84
C GLY A 671 24.97 32.68 12.17
N ASP A 672 23.77 33.26 12.19
CA ASP A 672 22.92 33.39 13.39
C ASP A 672 22.13 32.11 13.79
N ASP A 673 22.24 30.97 13.07
CA ASP A 673 21.53 29.70 13.41
C ASP A 673 22.47 28.48 13.30
N PRO A 674 23.18 28.09 14.37
CA PRO A 674 24.05 26.90 14.37
C PRO A 674 23.25 25.59 14.31
N TYR A 675 23.55 24.70 13.36
CA TYR A 675 22.91 23.38 13.27
C TYR A 675 23.90 22.24 12.97
N ALA A 676 23.52 21.03 13.39
CA ALA A 676 24.30 19.81 13.16
C ALA A 676 23.69 18.98 12.03
N CYS A 677 24.52 18.49 11.09
CA CYS A 677 24.12 17.58 10.02
C CYS A 677 24.69 16.18 10.25
N LEU A 678 23.84 15.26 10.69
CA LEU A 678 24.19 13.87 10.85
C LEU A 678 23.94 13.13 9.53
N SER A 679 24.93 12.40 9.03
CA SER A 679 24.85 11.63 7.78
C SER A 679 25.84 10.46 7.82
N LEU A 680 25.45 9.30 7.30
CA LEU A 680 26.40 8.20 7.06
C LEU A 680 27.36 8.51 5.90
N VAL A 681 26.98 9.42 5.01
CA VAL A 681 27.73 9.80 3.81
C VAL A 681 28.37 11.17 4.00
N SER A 682 29.69 11.25 3.84
CA SER A 682 30.43 12.52 3.85
C SER A 682 30.25 13.30 2.53
N PRO A 683 30.43 14.63 2.49
CA PRO A 683 30.36 15.47 1.29
C PRO A 683 31.16 14.93 0.11
N ASN A 684 32.40 14.48 0.36
CA ASN A 684 33.26 13.94 -0.71
C ASN A 684 32.72 12.63 -1.30
N ARG A 685 32.10 11.78 -0.47
CA ARG A 685 31.46 10.56 -0.94
C ARG A 685 30.14 10.87 -1.63
N LEU A 686 29.40 11.87 -1.13
CA LEU A 686 28.16 12.32 -1.76
C LEU A 686 28.41 12.82 -3.19
N HIS A 687 29.48 13.59 -3.45
CA HIS A 687 29.85 13.93 -4.83
C HIS A 687 30.05 12.70 -5.72
N GLN A 688 30.79 11.69 -5.25
CA GLN A 688 31.01 10.44 -6.00
C GLN A 688 29.72 9.64 -6.23
N LEU A 689 28.82 9.60 -5.24
CA LEU A 689 27.51 8.99 -5.41
C LEU A 689 26.65 9.77 -6.41
N LEU A 690 26.70 11.10 -6.40
CA LEU A 690 25.95 11.96 -7.33
C LEU A 690 26.44 11.81 -8.77
N ASP A 691 27.74 11.62 -9.00
CA ASP A 691 28.30 11.32 -10.33
C ASP A 691 27.61 10.10 -10.98
N ARG A 692 27.25 9.10 -10.16
CA ARG A 692 26.56 7.88 -10.61
C ARG A 692 25.05 8.04 -10.62
N LEU A 693 24.48 8.58 -9.54
CA LEU A 693 23.04 8.81 -9.37
C LEU A 693 22.47 9.64 -10.52
N LEU A 694 23.18 10.70 -10.91
CA LEU A 694 22.76 11.66 -11.93
C LEU A 694 23.26 11.29 -13.33
N SER A 695 23.89 10.13 -13.52
CA SER A 695 24.33 9.69 -14.85
C SER A 695 23.16 9.04 -15.61
N PRO A 696 22.80 9.52 -16.82
CA PRO A 696 21.79 8.88 -17.66
C PRO A 696 22.18 7.46 -18.11
N GLY A 697 23.49 7.18 -18.16
CA GLY A 697 24.04 5.86 -18.46
C GLY A 697 24.02 4.89 -17.27
N GLU A 698 23.61 5.37 -16.09
CA GLU A 698 23.51 4.59 -14.87
C GLU A 698 22.11 4.71 -14.25
N PHE A 699 21.92 5.52 -13.22
CA PHE A 699 20.68 5.55 -12.44
C PHE A 699 19.62 6.52 -12.96
N LEU A 700 20.00 7.64 -13.56
CA LEU A 700 19.05 8.69 -13.94
C LEU A 700 18.26 8.29 -15.20
N SER A 701 16.95 8.23 -15.09
CA SER A 701 16.03 8.14 -16.22
C SER A 701 15.17 9.40 -16.33
N ASP A 702 14.51 9.58 -17.48
CA ASP A 702 13.51 10.64 -17.67
C ASP A 702 12.28 10.47 -16.75
N PHE A 703 12.16 9.30 -16.09
CA PHE A 703 11.02 8.89 -15.27
C PHE A 703 11.37 8.75 -13.78
N GLY A 704 12.60 9.09 -13.38
CA GLY A 704 13.10 8.94 -12.01
C GLY A 704 14.36 8.08 -11.90
N LEU A 705 14.64 7.57 -10.70
CA LEU A 705 15.85 6.79 -10.41
C LEU A 705 15.61 5.30 -10.63
N ARG A 706 16.42 4.69 -11.49
CA ARG A 706 16.43 3.23 -11.70
C ARG A 706 16.88 2.50 -10.44
N SER A 707 16.34 1.33 -10.19
CA SER A 707 16.72 0.49 -9.04
C SER A 707 18.11 -0.15 -9.19
N LEU A 708 18.57 -0.34 -10.42
CA LEU A 708 19.90 -0.84 -10.79
C LEU A 708 20.51 0.05 -11.88
N SER A 709 21.82 0.27 -11.81
CA SER A 709 22.57 1.02 -12.82
C SER A 709 22.45 0.36 -14.19
N LYS A 710 22.08 1.18 -15.19
CA LYS A 710 22.01 0.77 -16.59
C LYS A 710 23.37 0.31 -17.16
N ALA A 711 24.49 0.62 -16.50
CA ALA A 711 25.80 0.08 -16.87
C ALA A 711 25.84 -1.46 -16.87
N HIS A 712 25.05 -2.11 -16.00
CA HIS A 712 24.93 -3.57 -15.95
C HIS A 712 24.22 -4.19 -17.16
N LEU A 713 23.72 -3.37 -18.09
CA LEU A 713 23.25 -3.86 -19.39
C LEU A 713 24.42 -4.31 -20.28
N ALA A 714 25.52 -3.55 -20.27
CA ALA A 714 26.73 -3.84 -21.05
C ALA A 714 27.70 -4.74 -20.27
N GLU A 715 27.77 -4.55 -18.95
CA GLU A 715 28.67 -5.28 -18.05
C GLU A 715 27.89 -5.90 -16.87
N PRO A 716 27.15 -7.02 -17.08
CA PRO A 716 26.49 -7.72 -16.00
C PRO A 716 27.48 -8.14 -14.91
N PHE A 717 27.08 -8.05 -13.65
CA PHE A 717 27.92 -8.49 -12.54
C PHE A 717 27.82 -10.00 -12.36
N GLN A 718 28.97 -10.68 -12.24
CA GLN A 718 29.07 -12.11 -11.94
C GLN A 718 29.97 -12.29 -10.71
N SER A 719 29.49 -13.02 -9.70
CA SER A 719 30.31 -13.37 -8.54
C SER A 719 31.41 -14.35 -8.94
N THR A 720 32.63 -14.08 -8.48
CA THR A 720 33.78 -14.97 -8.65
C THR A 720 33.84 -16.05 -7.57
N LEU A 721 33.25 -15.81 -6.40
CA LEU A 721 33.20 -16.77 -5.31
C LEU A 721 32.04 -17.77 -5.43
N VAL A 722 30.97 -17.38 -6.11
CA VAL A 722 29.76 -18.19 -6.29
C VAL A 722 29.31 -18.13 -7.76
N PRO A 723 30.13 -18.66 -8.70
CA PRO A 723 29.91 -18.53 -10.14
C PRO A 723 28.68 -19.28 -10.67
N GLU A 724 28.09 -20.17 -9.87
CA GLU A 724 26.87 -20.90 -10.21
C GLU A 724 25.60 -20.05 -10.20
N MET A 725 25.63 -18.85 -9.58
CA MET A 725 24.48 -17.94 -9.60
C MET A 725 24.41 -17.17 -10.91
N ALA A 726 23.18 -16.84 -11.32
CA ALA A 726 22.95 -16.04 -12.52
C ALA A 726 23.60 -14.65 -12.41
N PRO A 727 24.16 -14.11 -13.51
CA PRO A 727 24.69 -12.76 -13.52
C PRO A 727 23.59 -11.74 -13.23
N VAL A 728 23.91 -10.69 -12.48
CA VAL A 728 23.00 -9.56 -12.27
C VAL A 728 23.10 -8.61 -13.46
N ARG A 729 22.01 -8.49 -14.21
CA ARG A 729 21.88 -7.65 -15.39
C ARG A 729 20.83 -6.57 -15.19
N TYR A 730 20.98 -5.45 -15.89
CA TYR A 730 19.94 -4.43 -15.97
C TYR A 730 18.71 -4.91 -16.77
N GLU A 731 17.56 -4.89 -16.11
CA GLU A 731 16.24 -5.27 -16.61
C GLU A 731 15.27 -4.13 -16.31
N PRO A 732 14.91 -3.30 -17.31
CA PRO A 732 14.16 -2.07 -17.04
C PRO A 732 12.70 -2.29 -16.64
N GLY A 733 12.08 -3.44 -16.94
CA GLY A 733 10.65 -3.74 -16.70
C GLY A 733 10.46 -4.99 -15.84
N ALA A 734 9.56 -5.89 -16.25
CA ALA A 734 9.44 -7.21 -15.61
C ALA A 734 10.76 -8.01 -15.69
N SER A 735 11.01 -8.84 -14.67
CA SER A 735 12.19 -9.71 -14.59
C SER A 735 12.01 -10.94 -15.50
N ASP A 736 13.05 -11.33 -16.24
CA ASP A 736 13.08 -12.61 -16.98
C ASP A 736 13.23 -13.81 -16.02
N GLU A 737 13.75 -13.57 -14.80
CA GLU A 737 13.97 -14.57 -13.76
C GLU A 737 12.92 -14.48 -12.65
N ARG A 738 12.38 -15.63 -12.23
CA ARG A 738 11.55 -15.73 -11.03
C ARG A 738 12.42 -16.04 -9.81
N ILE A 739 12.81 -15.01 -9.07
CA ILE A 739 13.51 -15.14 -7.79
C ILE A 739 12.53 -14.74 -6.68
N MET A 740 12.42 -15.55 -5.62
CA MET A 740 11.57 -15.29 -4.44
C MET A 740 10.06 -15.08 -4.70
N GLY A 741 9.51 -15.67 -5.77
CA GLY A 741 8.07 -15.93 -5.89
C GLY A 741 7.16 -14.78 -6.34
N GLY A 742 7.67 -13.66 -6.86
CA GLY A 742 6.86 -12.50 -7.24
C GLY A 742 7.06 -11.95 -8.65
N ASN A 743 6.20 -10.99 -9.00
CA ASN A 743 6.24 -10.15 -10.22
C ASN A 743 7.18 -8.95 -10.11
N SER A 744 7.62 -8.66 -8.90
CA SER A 744 8.39 -7.48 -8.55
C SER A 744 9.80 -7.57 -9.12
N ASN A 745 10.30 -6.47 -9.70
CA ASN A 745 11.66 -6.40 -10.20
C ASN A 745 12.41 -5.16 -9.67
N TRP A 746 13.54 -5.40 -9.01
CA TRP A 746 14.44 -4.40 -8.46
C TRP A 746 15.75 -4.26 -9.27
N ARG A 747 15.84 -4.90 -10.45
CA ARG A 747 17.02 -4.87 -11.33
C ARG A 747 16.96 -3.82 -12.43
N GLY A 748 16.27 -2.71 -12.21
CA GLY A 748 16.22 -1.62 -13.17
C GLY A 748 15.00 -0.69 -13.14
N PRO A 749 13.80 -1.14 -12.75
CA PRO A 749 12.62 -0.28 -12.68
C PRO A 749 12.74 0.88 -11.68
N VAL A 750 11.89 1.87 -11.83
CA VAL A 750 11.72 3.02 -10.91
C VAL A 750 10.66 2.68 -9.87
N TRP A 751 10.98 2.96 -8.61
CA TRP A 751 10.10 2.70 -7.46
C TRP A 751 9.84 3.98 -6.67
N PHE A 752 8.57 4.27 -6.38
CA PHE A 752 8.17 5.46 -5.63
C PHE A 752 8.71 5.54 -4.19
N PRO A 753 8.71 4.49 -3.35
CA PRO A 753 9.13 4.62 -1.96
C PRO A 753 10.62 4.96 -1.82
N THR A 754 11.49 4.30 -2.59
CA THR A 754 12.94 4.56 -2.56
C THR A 754 13.30 5.87 -3.25
N GLY A 755 12.66 6.19 -4.37
CA GLY A 755 12.78 7.49 -5.04
C GLY A 755 12.43 8.63 -4.09
N TYR A 756 11.28 8.55 -3.42
CA TYR A 756 10.85 9.54 -2.41
C TYR A 756 11.85 9.65 -1.26
N LEU A 757 12.36 8.53 -0.73
CA LEU A 757 13.38 8.57 0.33
C LEU A 757 14.64 9.32 -0.11
N LEU A 758 15.17 9.02 -1.29
CA LEU A 758 16.38 9.68 -1.80
C LEU A 758 16.14 11.18 -2.07
N LEU A 759 14.98 11.55 -2.62
CA LEU A 759 14.56 12.94 -2.79
C LEU A 759 14.54 13.71 -1.47
N ARG A 760 13.92 13.13 -0.43
CA ARG A 760 13.86 13.73 0.91
C ARG A 760 15.26 13.84 1.53
N SER A 761 16.11 12.86 1.26
CA SER A 761 17.51 12.83 1.72
C SER A 761 18.33 13.94 1.08
N LEU A 762 18.20 14.15 -0.23
CA LEU A 762 18.85 15.26 -0.94
C LEU A 762 18.45 16.62 -0.36
N ARG A 763 17.16 16.80 -0.06
CA ARG A 763 16.68 18.03 0.61
C ARG A 763 17.25 18.21 2.01
N LEU A 764 17.26 17.15 2.84
CA LEU A 764 17.86 17.20 4.18
C LEU A 764 19.36 17.46 4.16
N LEU A 765 20.10 16.80 3.26
CA LEU A 765 21.53 17.03 3.05
C LEU A 765 21.79 18.42 2.46
N GLY A 766 20.88 18.94 1.64
CA GLY A 766 20.89 20.31 1.15
C GLY A 766 20.78 21.33 2.28
N LEU A 767 19.91 21.09 3.27
CA LEU A 767 19.87 21.88 4.50
C LEU A 767 21.21 21.75 5.25
N GLY A 768 21.70 20.52 5.39
CA GLY A 768 22.91 20.18 6.13
C GLY A 768 24.20 20.84 5.63
N PHE A 769 24.46 20.73 4.33
CA PHE A 769 25.68 21.25 3.70
C PHE A 769 25.50 22.70 3.22
N GLY A 770 24.26 23.10 2.95
CA GLY A 770 23.85 24.41 2.45
C GLY A 770 24.22 24.68 0.99
N ASP A 771 23.84 25.86 0.51
CA ASP A 771 23.79 26.17 -0.92
C ASP A 771 25.14 26.25 -1.65
N THR A 772 26.26 26.22 -0.90
CA THR A 772 27.60 26.13 -1.50
C THR A 772 27.93 24.72 -1.98
N PHE A 773 27.27 23.70 -1.43
CA PHE A 773 27.35 22.34 -1.95
C PHE A 773 26.49 22.25 -3.22
N THR A 774 27.16 22.18 -4.37
CA THR A 774 26.51 22.11 -5.67
C THR A 774 27.04 20.94 -6.49
N HIS A 775 26.21 20.43 -7.38
CA HIS A 775 26.58 19.38 -8.33
C HIS A 775 26.04 19.72 -9.72
N GLU A 776 26.72 19.26 -10.76
CA GLU A 776 26.19 19.39 -12.13
C GLU A 776 25.04 18.40 -12.33
N PHE A 777 23.92 18.91 -12.86
CA PHE A 777 22.83 18.09 -13.37
C PHE A 777 22.99 17.93 -14.89
N PRO A 778 22.75 16.74 -15.48
CA PRO A 778 23.16 16.40 -16.86
C PRO A 778 22.30 17.04 -17.97
N TYR A 779 22.08 18.36 -17.91
CA TYR A 779 21.55 19.11 -19.04
C TYR A 779 22.67 19.51 -20.02
N PRO A 780 22.38 19.65 -21.32
CA PRO A 780 23.33 20.23 -22.27
C PRO A 780 23.77 21.64 -21.80
N GLY A 781 25.06 21.80 -21.47
CA GLY A 781 25.61 23.05 -20.92
C GLY A 781 25.27 23.31 -19.44
N GLY A 782 25.08 22.23 -18.67
CA GLY A 782 24.62 22.23 -17.29
C GLY A 782 25.33 23.24 -16.38
N LYS A 783 24.54 23.86 -15.51
CA LYS A 783 25.05 24.73 -14.43
C LYS A 783 25.05 23.92 -13.12
N PRO A 784 25.98 24.21 -12.19
CA PRO A 784 25.90 23.66 -10.84
C PRO A 784 24.55 24.00 -10.20
N MET A 785 23.91 22.99 -9.61
CA MET A 785 22.64 23.08 -8.91
C MET A 785 22.84 22.71 -7.43
N THR A 786 22.04 23.30 -6.54
CA THR A 786 21.98 22.87 -5.14
C THR A 786 21.29 21.50 -5.02
N LEU A 787 21.48 20.80 -3.90
CA LEU A 787 20.82 19.52 -3.67
C LEU A 787 19.28 19.61 -3.68
N GLY A 788 18.71 20.74 -3.23
CA GLY A 788 17.27 20.99 -3.31
C GLY A 788 16.79 21.11 -4.76
N GLN A 789 17.51 21.85 -5.59
CA GLN A 789 17.20 21.97 -7.03
C GLN A 789 17.30 20.61 -7.75
N ILE A 790 18.31 19.80 -7.41
CA ILE A 790 18.45 18.44 -7.95
C ILE A 790 17.26 17.56 -7.54
N ALA A 791 16.81 17.65 -6.27
CA ALA A 791 15.62 16.94 -5.82
C ALA A 791 14.36 17.39 -6.58
N ASP A 792 14.24 18.67 -6.92
CA ASP A 792 13.09 19.16 -7.70
C ASP A 792 13.10 18.63 -9.15
N GLU A 793 14.27 18.53 -9.81
CA GLU A 793 14.36 17.92 -11.15
C GLU A 793 14.06 16.41 -11.14
N LEU A 794 14.53 15.68 -10.13
CA LEU A 794 14.19 14.27 -9.94
C LEU A 794 12.69 14.08 -9.65
N THR A 795 12.08 15.00 -8.89
CA THR A 795 10.64 15.00 -8.61
C THR A 795 9.83 15.19 -9.89
N LYS A 796 10.23 16.14 -10.76
CA LYS A 796 9.61 16.33 -12.08
C LYS A 796 9.71 15.08 -12.94
N SER A 797 10.86 14.39 -12.90
CA SER A 797 11.07 13.14 -13.64
C SER A 797 10.11 12.04 -13.18
N MET A 798 9.95 11.85 -11.86
CA MET A 798 8.98 10.88 -11.33
C MET A 798 7.52 11.23 -11.68
N LEU A 799 7.14 12.51 -11.67
CA LEU A 799 5.80 12.92 -12.08
C LEU A 799 5.55 12.85 -13.59
N ALA A 800 6.61 12.87 -14.40
CA ALA A 800 6.50 12.72 -15.85
C ALA A 800 5.86 11.38 -16.25
N ILE A 801 5.96 10.36 -15.41
CA ILE A 801 5.28 9.05 -15.58
C ILE A 801 3.77 9.22 -15.81
N PHE A 802 3.13 10.09 -15.04
CA PHE A 802 1.69 10.27 -15.08
C PHE A 802 1.27 11.43 -15.98
N ARG A 803 2.09 12.47 -16.11
CA ARG A 803 1.76 13.66 -16.89
C ARG A 803 1.65 13.35 -18.38
N ARG A 804 0.83 14.13 -19.07
CA ARG A 804 0.81 14.12 -20.54
C ARG A 804 2.09 14.73 -21.10
N ASP A 805 2.67 14.06 -22.08
CA ASP A 805 3.77 14.58 -22.88
C ASP A 805 3.28 15.57 -23.95
N ALA A 806 4.21 16.06 -24.77
CA ALA A 806 3.90 16.98 -25.87
C ALA A 806 2.99 16.38 -26.96
N ALA A 807 2.89 15.04 -27.05
CA ALA A 807 1.96 14.33 -27.93
C ALA A 807 0.61 14.03 -27.25
N GLY A 808 0.43 14.45 -25.98
CA GLY A 808 -0.76 14.18 -25.19
C GLY A 808 -0.84 12.77 -24.62
N ARG A 809 0.24 11.99 -24.68
CA ARG A 809 0.34 10.60 -24.20
C ARG A 809 0.91 10.56 -22.79
N ARG A 810 0.58 9.53 -22.02
CA ARG A 810 1.10 9.32 -20.66
C ARG A 810 2.04 8.11 -20.64
N PRO A 811 3.28 8.23 -20.14
CA PRO A 811 4.20 7.10 -20.04
C PRO A 811 3.62 5.90 -19.29
N VAL A 812 2.86 6.12 -18.20
CA VAL A 812 2.26 5.04 -17.39
C VAL A 812 1.46 4.01 -18.20
N PHE A 813 0.83 4.41 -19.30
CA PHE A 813 0.05 3.50 -20.15
C PHE A 813 0.88 2.75 -21.21
N GLY A 814 2.17 3.08 -21.34
CA GLY A 814 3.07 2.45 -22.30
C GLY A 814 2.49 2.39 -23.71
N ALA A 815 2.47 1.18 -24.28
CA ALA A 815 1.99 0.92 -25.64
C ALA A 815 0.46 0.72 -25.76
N LEU A 816 -0.31 0.81 -24.66
CA LEU A 816 -1.75 0.56 -24.67
C LEU A 816 -2.51 1.70 -25.36
N GLU A 817 -2.69 1.60 -26.68
CA GLU A 817 -3.26 2.69 -27.50
C GLU A 817 -4.65 3.14 -27.03
N LYS A 818 -5.46 2.20 -26.55
CA LYS A 818 -6.78 2.46 -25.97
C LYS A 818 -6.67 3.42 -24.78
N PHE A 819 -5.74 3.18 -23.87
CA PHE A 819 -5.50 4.05 -22.71
C PHE A 819 -4.82 5.37 -23.11
N GLN A 820 -4.13 5.43 -24.24
CA GLN A 820 -3.42 6.64 -24.65
C GLN A 820 -4.34 7.66 -25.33
N THR A 821 -5.25 7.20 -26.18
CA THR A 821 -5.97 8.10 -27.11
C THR A 821 -7.46 8.18 -26.86
N ASP A 822 -8.08 7.14 -26.28
CA ASP A 822 -9.51 7.11 -26.07
C ASP A 822 -9.91 8.12 -24.96
N PRO A 823 -10.81 9.08 -25.23
CA PRO A 823 -11.26 10.07 -24.25
C PRO A 823 -11.85 9.47 -22.97
N GLU A 824 -12.43 8.28 -23.04
CA GLU A 824 -13.02 7.61 -21.87
C GLU A 824 -11.93 6.94 -21.01
N TRP A 825 -10.78 6.58 -21.59
CA TRP A 825 -9.73 5.82 -20.90
C TRP A 825 -8.54 6.68 -20.47
N ARG A 826 -8.14 7.66 -21.28
CA ARG A 826 -6.86 8.38 -21.13
C ARG A 826 -6.68 9.25 -19.89
N ASP A 827 -7.74 9.48 -19.14
CA ASP A 827 -7.77 10.25 -17.89
C ASP A 827 -8.24 9.40 -16.71
N ARG A 828 -8.03 8.08 -16.81
CA ARG A 828 -8.30 7.10 -15.77
C ARG A 828 -6.96 6.49 -15.38
N LEU A 829 -6.26 7.16 -14.48
CA LEU A 829 -4.90 6.83 -14.09
C LEU A 829 -4.88 5.54 -13.29
N LEU A 830 -3.81 4.77 -13.49
CA LEU A 830 -3.46 3.60 -12.71
C LEU A 830 -2.16 3.90 -11.97
N PHE A 831 -2.06 3.40 -10.75
CA PHE A 831 -0.90 3.61 -9.89
C PHE A 831 -0.27 2.25 -9.66
N HIS A 832 0.72 1.97 -10.49
CA HIS A 832 1.37 0.68 -10.56
C HIS A 832 2.36 0.45 -9.44
N GLU A 833 2.78 -0.81 -9.28
CA GLU A 833 3.74 -1.21 -8.28
C GLU A 833 5.10 -0.55 -8.48
N TYR A 834 5.55 -0.61 -9.73
CA TYR A 834 6.79 -0.01 -10.21
C TYR A 834 6.64 0.42 -11.68
N PHE A 835 7.66 1.11 -12.18
CA PHE A 835 7.62 1.69 -13.52
C PHE A 835 8.87 1.33 -14.32
N HIS A 836 8.68 1.04 -15.59
CA HIS A 836 9.76 0.62 -16.45
C HIS A 836 10.82 1.73 -16.58
N GLY A 837 12.07 1.42 -16.19
CA GLY A 837 13.13 2.41 -15.95
C GLY A 837 13.67 3.14 -17.19
N ASP A 838 13.20 2.79 -18.38
CA ASP A 838 13.59 3.42 -19.65
C ASP A 838 12.45 4.10 -20.40
N ASN A 839 11.18 3.83 -20.09
CA ASN A 839 10.03 4.38 -20.84
C ASN A 839 8.84 4.81 -19.96
N GLY A 840 8.89 4.54 -18.65
CA GLY A 840 7.87 4.95 -17.69
C GLY A 840 6.56 4.14 -17.71
N SER A 841 6.45 3.02 -18.44
CA SER A 841 5.25 2.17 -18.39
C SER A 841 5.03 1.61 -16.99
N GLY A 842 3.77 1.56 -16.56
CA GLY A 842 3.40 0.93 -15.31
C GLY A 842 3.47 -0.59 -15.39
N GLU A 843 4.04 -1.22 -14.37
CA GLU A 843 4.30 -2.67 -14.29
C GLU A 843 3.94 -3.20 -12.88
N GLY A 844 3.77 -4.52 -12.75
CA GLY A 844 3.27 -5.13 -11.52
C GLY A 844 1.83 -4.74 -11.20
N ALA A 845 1.44 -4.81 -9.93
CA ALA A 845 0.09 -4.53 -9.46
C ALA A 845 -0.44 -3.18 -9.94
N SER A 846 -1.54 -3.14 -10.70
CA SER A 846 -2.02 -1.91 -11.36
C SER A 846 -2.73 -0.92 -10.44
N HIS A 847 -3.13 -1.36 -9.25
CA HIS A 847 -3.83 -0.55 -8.26
C HIS A 847 -3.05 -0.47 -6.95
N GLN A 848 -1.72 -0.57 -7.03
CA GLN A 848 -0.81 -0.32 -5.91
C GLN A 848 -0.73 1.16 -5.52
N THR A 849 -1.90 1.74 -5.30
CA THR A 849 -2.14 3.12 -4.90
C THR A 849 -1.91 3.29 -3.39
N GLY A 850 -1.14 2.39 -2.80
CA GLY A 850 -0.52 2.51 -1.48
C GLY A 850 0.71 3.43 -1.54
N TRP A 851 1.91 2.90 -1.77
CA TRP A 851 3.11 3.75 -1.83
C TRP A 851 3.17 4.63 -3.08
N THR A 852 2.51 4.25 -4.18
CA THR A 852 2.58 5.06 -5.41
C THR A 852 1.72 6.32 -5.28
N ALA A 853 0.83 6.37 -4.27
CA ALA A 853 0.16 7.61 -3.87
C ALA A 853 1.12 8.69 -3.35
N LEU A 854 2.41 8.37 -3.09
CA LEU A 854 3.45 9.39 -2.89
C LEU A 854 3.55 10.37 -4.07
N ALA A 855 3.09 10.01 -5.27
CA ALA A 855 2.93 10.95 -6.39
C ALA A 855 2.11 12.19 -6.01
N ALA A 856 1.07 12.05 -5.18
CA ALA A 856 0.26 13.16 -4.71
C ALA A 856 1.05 14.14 -3.81
N ILE A 857 1.98 13.61 -3.02
CA ILE A 857 2.90 14.42 -2.21
C ILE A 857 3.91 15.12 -3.11
N LEU A 858 4.47 14.41 -4.09
CA LEU A 858 5.45 14.97 -5.01
C LEU A 858 4.89 16.15 -5.83
N VAL A 859 3.60 16.10 -6.20
CA VAL A 859 2.88 17.25 -6.78
C VAL A 859 2.89 18.45 -5.83
N ASP A 860 2.59 18.25 -4.55
CA ASP A 860 2.57 19.31 -3.54
C ASP A 860 3.99 19.86 -3.25
N GLU A 861 5.00 19.00 -3.24
CA GLU A 861 6.40 19.42 -3.02
C GLU A 861 6.96 20.27 -4.15
N LEU A 862 6.42 20.19 -5.38
CA LEU A 862 6.77 21.13 -6.45
C LEU A 862 6.03 22.48 -6.35
N ARG A 863 4.91 22.55 -5.61
CA ARG A 863 4.15 23.81 -5.41
C ARG A 863 4.97 24.83 -4.64
N VAL A 864 5.66 24.38 -3.60
CA VAL A 864 6.53 25.21 -2.77
C VAL A 864 7.96 24.73 -3.05
N PRO A 865 8.68 25.36 -4.00
CA PRO A 865 10.06 25.00 -4.29
C PRO A 865 10.83 24.89 -2.99
N TRP A 866 11.65 23.85 -2.85
CA TRP A 866 12.43 23.70 -1.65
C TRP A 866 13.24 24.97 -1.44
N GLN A 867 13.01 25.63 -0.31
CA GLN A 867 13.87 26.71 0.16
C GLN A 867 14.48 26.25 1.48
N PRO A 868 15.75 26.54 1.73
CA PRO A 868 16.25 26.53 3.09
C PRO A 868 15.31 27.40 3.94
N PRO A 869 14.94 27.00 5.17
CA PRO A 869 14.16 27.87 6.03
C PRO A 869 14.85 29.24 6.08
N GLU A 870 14.12 30.31 5.75
CA GLU A 870 14.63 31.65 6.02
C GLU A 870 14.91 31.72 7.51
N THR A 871 16.10 32.21 7.89
CA THR A 871 16.45 32.51 9.27
C THR A 871 15.57 33.67 9.76
N GLU A 872 14.29 33.44 9.98
CA GLU A 872 13.46 34.33 10.76
C GLU A 872 13.90 34.18 12.22
N THR A 873 14.88 35.01 12.58
CA THR A 873 15.12 35.40 13.96
C THR A 873 13.82 35.97 14.52
N GLY A 874 13.02 35.12 15.18
CA GLY A 874 11.98 35.56 16.11
C GLY A 874 10.53 35.40 15.65
N ARG A 875 10.00 34.18 15.75
CA ARG A 875 8.58 33.93 16.09
C ARG A 875 8.40 32.66 16.92
N TRP A 876 9.32 32.38 17.84
CA TRP A 876 9.07 31.44 18.94
C TRP A 876 8.77 32.28 20.18
N SER A 877 7.58 32.89 20.22
CA SER A 877 7.14 33.59 21.42
C SER A 877 6.92 32.58 22.53
N GLU A 878 7.82 32.65 23.50
CA GLU A 878 7.74 32.05 24.81
C GLU A 878 6.34 32.23 25.40
N ASN A 879 5.71 31.12 25.79
CA ASN A 879 5.20 31.05 27.15
C ASN A 879 5.31 29.61 27.65
N PRO A 880 5.84 29.41 28.88
CA PRO A 880 6.07 28.10 29.46
C PRO A 880 4.80 27.29 29.70
#